data_AF-A0A4Z0YLT2-F1
#
_entry.id   AF-A0A4Z0YLT2-F1
#
_cell.length_a   1.000
_cell.length_b   1.000
_cell.length_c   1.000
_cell.angle_alpha   90.00
_cell.angle_beta   90.00
_cell.angle_gamma   90.00
#
_symmetry.space_group_name_H-M   'P 1'
#
loop_
_entity.id
_entity.type
_entity.pdbx_description
1 polymer ?
#
loop_
_entity_poly.entity_id
_entity_poly.type
_entity_poly.pdbx_seq_one_letter_code
_entity_poly.pdbx_strand_id
1 'polypeptide(L)'
;MALFGDIPFGLATESGCPVCYPKMRPQTQLLLCSGCKVVQYCGVDHQKEHRPEHKAACTSIIKSRAKLEKEETALRTHPGDIFLPRDVFENGVGRFWGLVETRGYMRARFAAADALLQIDTIKAVEKALAHFQDMLRLCRSDNLGIRDVVPGLLLRLGREQECYDFLKWWAVIDDEHHYNGSYDWGDVSLPYLDIRGADAFEAVDAFASHLSLSQLVILALLKLRLSLDIETYDPQYEDFESPWLSCPPSPTEFMRPIGEIAQKKIRTITSSNVPEISELLKDQYQALFRMVHKTNPHFWEALVDASEECLPSAYSRGSVEEAILGVYQCKKAWEESYDAIIMIESDIGKLTEVYEGPAAASHNVNAREVAATSERRRGSGRAFPSKFCAPTTNTRPDNLFPPSRTGQGQIYHFVHRNNQKKALAYADGACSDNGQQNPQAAWAAVLRPSVGDNIRPCFVSGRLELKGPFGDESVATSNRAELRAAIAVLRRNDWRADGFTSVVIATDSSYLVDGATGWARNWVRNGWKTQTGGSVKNQDLWELFLGDVEKCRETGLDVELWKIPREMNEVADAVAKETIHKGAAPTDFENIRLGSSAASARTPGEPRVLCLCLEYESMFNDIYASLISRITAKTKMDRATTQKAALDMLTQNPPPSVIFVTDAGVVNFMKVWERVIDCLRGGSTVVLAASFSSFVNEGQFNRCFGKIGLPWKRGGYHRTNVSLRSRVVDDRLKKQLLPTYSQKALYVQGVAGSDVWYAGELDEVAVAFTKVGNGMLGYVGDVNGEDGSEAVVLAMLGLLN
;
A
#
# COMPACT_ATOMS: atom_id res chain seq x y z
N MET A 1 4.01 28.92 -12.34
CA MET A 1 4.31 29.13 -13.78
C MET A 1 5.76 28.80 -14.19
N ALA A 2 6.68 28.46 -13.27
CA ALA A 2 8.00 27.90 -13.61
C ALA A 2 8.14 26.39 -13.27
N LEU A 3 7.03 25.72 -12.97
CA LEU A 3 6.99 24.43 -12.25
C LEU A 3 6.45 23.25 -13.07
N PHE A 4 6.26 23.43 -14.38
CA PHE A 4 5.89 22.35 -15.31
C PHE A 4 7.05 21.96 -16.24
N GLY A 5 8.28 22.41 -15.93
CA GLY A 5 9.44 22.27 -16.80
C GLY A 5 10.05 20.87 -16.85
N ASP A 6 9.72 19.99 -15.90
CA ASP A 6 10.40 18.71 -15.68
C ASP A 6 9.54 17.47 -15.98
N ILE A 7 8.35 17.64 -16.58
CA ILE A 7 7.51 16.51 -16.98
C ILE A 7 7.88 16.14 -18.43
N PRO A 8 8.37 14.91 -18.71
CA PRO A 8 8.78 14.50 -20.05
C PRO A 8 7.53 14.29 -20.91
N PHE A 9 7.09 15.33 -21.61
CA PHE A 9 5.87 15.27 -22.43
C PHE A 9 6.12 14.60 -23.77
N GLY A 10 6.15 13.27 -23.79
CA GLY A 10 6.12 12.48 -25.02
C GLY A 10 7.33 12.68 -25.94
N LEU A 11 7.49 11.77 -26.90
CA LEU A 11 8.54 11.86 -27.93
C LEU A 11 8.51 13.17 -28.73
N ALA A 12 7.35 13.82 -28.80
CA ALA A 12 7.15 15.06 -29.56
C ALA A 12 7.93 16.25 -28.99
N THR A 13 8.06 16.37 -27.67
CA THR A 13 8.81 17.48 -27.05
C THR A 13 10.33 17.30 -27.10
N GLU A 14 10.81 16.06 -27.25
CA GLU A 14 12.25 15.71 -27.37
C GLU A 14 12.79 15.74 -28.82
N SER A 15 11.97 16.14 -29.80
CA SER A 15 12.41 16.29 -31.20
C SER A 15 13.42 17.44 -31.43
N GLY A 16 13.71 18.23 -30.39
CA GLY A 16 14.66 19.34 -30.39
C GLY A 16 16.05 19.01 -29.86
N CYS A 17 16.87 20.04 -29.68
CA CYS A 17 18.14 19.92 -28.96
C CYS A 17 17.88 19.74 -27.46
N PRO A 18 18.36 18.66 -26.81
CA PRO A 18 18.02 18.34 -25.41
C PRO A 18 18.48 19.43 -24.42
N VAL A 19 19.51 20.19 -24.77
CA VAL A 19 20.04 21.31 -23.96
C VAL A 19 19.22 22.60 -24.11
N CYS A 20 18.56 22.81 -25.26
CA CYS A 20 17.80 24.05 -25.50
C CYS A 20 16.39 24.03 -24.90
N TYR A 21 15.87 22.83 -24.67
CA TYR A 21 14.54 22.66 -24.10
C TYR A 21 14.54 23.14 -22.63
N PRO A 22 13.51 23.87 -22.14
CA PRO A 22 12.24 24.26 -22.79
C PRO A 22 12.24 25.65 -23.46
N LYS A 23 13.41 26.29 -23.61
CA LYS A 23 13.56 27.64 -24.20
C LYS A 23 13.49 27.56 -25.72
N MET A 24 12.30 27.29 -26.27
CA MET A 24 12.04 27.24 -27.71
C MET A 24 12.67 28.45 -28.44
N ARG A 25 13.71 28.19 -29.22
CA ARG A 25 14.04 29.00 -30.40
C ARG A 25 14.01 28.06 -31.60
N PRO A 26 13.23 28.36 -32.65
CA PRO A 26 13.29 27.60 -33.88
C PRO A 26 14.66 27.83 -34.51
N GLN A 27 15.54 26.83 -34.43
CA GLN A 27 16.79 26.82 -35.20
C GLN A 27 16.60 25.90 -36.39
N THR A 28 16.87 26.43 -37.57
CA THR A 28 16.45 25.89 -38.86
C THR A 28 17.31 24.74 -39.40
N GLN A 29 18.30 24.24 -38.65
CA GLN A 29 18.99 23.00 -39.02
C GLN A 29 19.73 22.36 -37.82
N LEU A 30 19.14 21.32 -37.23
CA LEU A 30 19.79 20.56 -36.15
C LEU A 30 20.75 19.50 -36.70
N LEU A 31 21.95 19.43 -36.13
CA LEU A 31 22.97 18.44 -36.47
C LEU A 31 22.68 17.11 -35.74
N LEU A 32 22.72 16.00 -36.48
CA LEU A 32 22.64 14.67 -35.88
C LEU A 32 23.95 14.30 -35.20
N CYS A 33 23.85 13.64 -34.06
CA CYS A 33 24.99 12.97 -33.43
C CYS A 33 25.65 12.02 -34.43
N SER A 34 26.94 12.19 -34.69
CA SER A 34 27.70 11.38 -35.66
C SER A 34 27.76 9.89 -35.29
N GLY A 35 27.67 9.56 -33.99
CA GLY A 35 27.66 8.20 -33.48
C GLY A 35 26.32 7.49 -33.67
N CYS A 36 25.34 7.85 -32.84
CA CYS A 36 24.03 7.19 -32.79
C CYS A 36 23.09 7.59 -33.93
N LYS A 37 23.26 8.79 -34.52
CA LYS A 37 22.42 9.33 -35.61
C LYS A 37 20.92 9.42 -35.27
N VAL A 38 20.57 9.58 -33.99
CA VAL A 38 19.17 9.70 -33.52
C VAL A 38 18.92 10.86 -32.57
N VAL A 39 19.97 11.46 -32.01
CA VAL A 39 19.87 12.70 -31.22
C VAL A 39 20.28 13.89 -32.07
N GLN A 40 19.55 14.99 -31.93
CA GLN A 40 19.74 16.23 -32.68
C GLN A 40 20.26 17.32 -31.76
N TYR A 41 21.18 18.14 -32.26
CA TYR A 41 21.79 19.24 -31.50
C TYR A 41 21.84 20.52 -32.33
N CYS A 42 21.71 21.66 -31.65
CA CYS A 42 21.92 22.98 -32.25
C CYS A 42 23.37 23.22 -32.68
N GLY A 43 24.32 22.53 -32.03
CA GLY A 43 25.74 22.67 -32.29
C GLY A 43 26.58 21.73 -31.44
N VAL A 44 27.89 21.79 -31.65
CA VAL A 44 28.87 20.92 -30.98
C VAL A 44 28.92 21.18 -29.46
N ASP A 45 28.64 22.40 -29.01
CA ASP A 45 28.70 22.75 -27.59
C ASP A 45 27.57 22.07 -26.79
N HIS A 46 26.33 22.10 -27.28
CA HIS A 46 25.23 21.36 -26.66
C HIS A 46 25.42 19.83 -26.72
N GLN A 47 26.10 19.34 -27.76
CA GLN A 47 26.49 17.93 -27.80
C GLN A 47 27.50 17.58 -26.71
N LYS A 48 28.46 18.46 -26.41
CA LYS A 48 29.43 18.26 -25.31
C LYS A 48 28.75 18.33 -23.95
N GLU A 49 27.79 19.24 -23.78
CA GLU A 49 27.03 19.42 -22.55
C GLU A 49 26.16 18.21 -22.22
N HIS A 50 25.39 17.70 -23.20
CA HIS A 50 24.57 16.48 -23.02
C HIS A 50 25.39 15.17 -23.09
N ARG A 51 26.68 15.23 -23.41
CA ARG A 51 27.54 14.04 -23.58
C ARG A 51 27.56 13.11 -22.36
N PRO A 52 27.63 13.58 -21.10
CA PRO A 52 27.68 12.70 -19.93
C PRO A 52 26.48 11.75 -19.84
N GLU A 53 25.27 12.26 -20.08
CA GLU A 53 24.01 11.51 -20.06
C GLU A 53 23.87 10.62 -21.30
N HIS A 54 24.16 11.17 -22.48
CA HIS A 54 24.00 10.49 -23.76
C HIS A 54 25.03 9.38 -24.03
N LYS A 55 26.19 9.39 -23.35
CA LYS A 55 27.37 8.61 -23.79
C LYS A 55 27.19 7.10 -23.75
N ALA A 56 26.53 6.59 -22.71
CA ALA A 56 26.32 5.16 -22.54
C ALA A 56 25.44 4.62 -23.68
N ALA A 57 24.25 5.20 -23.87
CA ALA A 57 23.31 4.81 -24.93
C ALA A 57 23.94 4.94 -26.34
N CYS A 58 24.63 6.06 -26.61
CA CYS A 58 25.29 6.27 -27.90
C CYS A 58 26.35 5.20 -28.20
N THR A 59 27.14 4.80 -27.20
CA THR A 59 28.16 3.75 -27.35
C THR A 59 27.52 2.39 -27.57
N SER A 60 26.42 2.09 -26.86
CA SER A 60 25.64 0.87 -27.04
C SER A 60 25.13 0.73 -28.48
N ILE A 61 24.52 1.79 -29.03
CA ILE A 61 24.03 1.83 -30.42
C ILE A 61 25.14 1.61 -31.44
N ILE A 62 26.30 2.24 -31.25
CA ILE A 62 27.44 2.06 -32.17
C ILE A 62 27.90 0.60 -32.18
N LYS A 63 28.01 -0.01 -30.98
CA LYS A 63 28.46 -1.40 -30.84
C LYS A 63 27.45 -2.39 -31.41
N SER A 64 26.16 -2.21 -31.13
CA SER A 64 25.10 -3.09 -31.64
C SER A 64 24.97 -2.97 -33.16
N ARG A 65 25.04 -1.76 -33.72
CA ARG A 65 25.06 -1.53 -35.17
C ARG A 65 26.26 -2.21 -35.85
N ALA A 66 27.47 -2.04 -35.32
CA ALA A 66 28.66 -2.69 -35.88
C ALA A 66 28.57 -4.22 -35.85
N LYS A 67 27.98 -4.78 -34.78
CA LYS A 67 27.71 -6.22 -34.70
C LYS A 67 26.68 -6.66 -35.76
N LEU A 68 25.59 -5.92 -35.92
CA LEU A 68 24.59 -6.19 -36.96
C LEU A 68 25.20 -6.17 -38.36
N GLU A 69 25.99 -5.13 -38.69
CA GLU A 69 26.67 -5.00 -39.99
C GLU A 69 27.61 -6.18 -40.25
N LYS A 70 28.32 -6.67 -39.23
CA LYS A 70 29.19 -7.84 -39.33
C LYS A 70 28.40 -9.12 -39.65
N GLU A 71 27.34 -9.39 -38.90
CA GLU A 71 26.48 -10.57 -39.13
C GLU A 71 25.81 -10.49 -40.51
N GLU A 72 25.35 -9.30 -40.92
CA GLU A 72 24.75 -9.10 -42.24
C GLU A 72 25.74 -9.37 -43.37
N THR A 73 26.96 -8.83 -43.25
CA THR A 73 28.02 -9.03 -44.24
C THR A 73 28.39 -10.52 -44.36
N ALA A 74 28.45 -11.23 -43.23
CA ALA A 74 28.73 -12.67 -43.22
C ALA A 74 27.65 -13.46 -43.98
N LEU A 75 26.37 -13.12 -43.80
CA LEU A 75 25.27 -13.77 -44.53
C LEU A 75 25.23 -13.39 -46.01
N ARG A 76 25.47 -12.12 -46.34
CA ARG A 76 25.46 -11.64 -47.74
C ARG A 76 26.62 -12.16 -48.58
N THR A 77 27.78 -12.40 -47.96
CA THR A 77 28.97 -12.94 -48.64
C THR A 77 29.02 -14.45 -48.65
N HIS A 78 28.07 -15.14 -48.00
CA HIS A 78 28.02 -16.59 -47.98
C HIS A 78 27.71 -17.15 -49.38
N PRO A 79 28.50 -18.11 -49.90
CA PRO A 79 28.30 -18.65 -51.25
C PRO A 79 27.03 -19.51 -51.40
N GLY A 80 26.37 -19.83 -50.28
CA GLY A 80 25.26 -20.79 -50.18
C GLY A 80 25.76 -22.23 -50.07
N ASP A 81 25.02 -23.08 -49.38
CA ASP A 81 25.29 -24.51 -49.24
C ASP A 81 23.99 -25.33 -49.05
N ILE A 82 24.10 -26.59 -48.65
CA ILE A 82 22.96 -27.51 -48.47
C ILE A 82 22.00 -27.01 -47.36
N PHE A 83 22.52 -26.27 -46.38
CA PHE A 83 21.78 -25.80 -45.21
C PHE A 83 21.36 -24.34 -45.31
N LEU A 84 22.09 -23.51 -46.08
CA LEU A 84 21.83 -22.09 -46.26
C LEU A 84 21.63 -21.73 -47.75
N PRO A 85 20.43 -21.26 -48.16
CA PRO A 85 20.19 -20.87 -49.55
C PRO A 85 21.06 -19.67 -49.94
N ARG A 86 21.44 -19.62 -51.23
CA ARG A 86 22.12 -18.45 -51.81
C ARG A 86 21.17 -17.25 -51.77
N ASP A 87 21.68 -16.10 -51.35
CA ASP A 87 20.89 -14.90 -51.05
C ASP A 87 19.73 -15.16 -50.06
N VAL A 88 20.10 -15.44 -48.81
CA VAL A 88 19.18 -15.81 -47.74
C VAL A 88 18.14 -14.73 -47.42
N PHE A 89 18.39 -13.47 -47.77
CA PHE A 89 17.46 -12.35 -47.52
C PHE A 89 16.28 -12.31 -48.50
N GLU A 90 16.38 -13.02 -49.62
CA GLU A 90 15.30 -13.22 -50.58
C GLU A 90 14.74 -14.65 -50.47
N ASN A 91 15.62 -15.65 -50.52
CA ASN A 91 15.23 -17.06 -50.60
C ASN A 91 14.96 -17.72 -49.23
N GLY A 92 15.34 -17.06 -48.14
CA GLY A 92 15.12 -17.55 -46.77
C GLY A 92 13.95 -16.87 -46.04
N VAL A 93 13.25 -15.92 -46.66
CA VAL A 93 12.13 -15.18 -46.04
C VAL A 93 10.99 -16.14 -45.67
N GLY A 94 10.34 -15.91 -44.52
CA GLY A 94 9.29 -16.78 -43.97
C GLY A 94 9.85 -17.95 -43.17
N ARG A 95 11.00 -18.50 -43.56
CA ARG A 95 11.69 -19.60 -42.87
C ARG A 95 13.01 -19.18 -42.21
N PHE A 96 13.22 -17.87 -42.09
CA PHE A 96 14.53 -17.29 -41.79
C PHE A 96 15.07 -17.81 -40.45
N TRP A 97 14.25 -17.91 -39.39
CA TRP A 97 14.68 -18.43 -38.08
C TRP A 97 15.00 -19.94 -38.06
N GLY A 98 14.40 -20.69 -38.98
CA GLY A 98 14.66 -22.12 -39.14
C GLY A 98 16.11 -22.42 -39.56
N LEU A 99 16.72 -21.48 -40.30
CA LEU A 99 18.13 -21.52 -40.70
C LEU A 99 19.00 -21.14 -39.50
N VAL A 100 19.96 -21.98 -39.13
CA VAL A 100 20.70 -21.82 -37.86
C VAL A 100 21.64 -20.61 -37.92
N GLU A 101 22.24 -20.37 -39.08
CA GLU A 101 23.24 -19.35 -39.38
C GLU A 101 22.64 -17.94 -39.30
N THR A 102 21.35 -17.78 -39.61
CA THR A 102 20.65 -16.48 -39.60
C THR A 102 20.26 -16.02 -38.19
N ARG A 103 20.24 -16.93 -37.20
CA ARG A 103 19.84 -16.61 -35.82
C ARG A 103 20.77 -15.60 -35.17
N GLY A 104 22.06 -15.62 -35.52
CA GLY A 104 23.05 -14.63 -35.09
C GLY A 104 22.66 -13.22 -35.52
N TYR A 105 22.30 -13.07 -36.80
CA TYR A 105 21.80 -11.83 -37.38
C TYR A 105 20.50 -11.36 -36.73
N MET A 106 19.49 -12.23 -36.56
CA MET A 106 18.22 -11.85 -35.95
C MET A 106 18.41 -11.33 -34.51
N ARG A 107 19.24 -12.00 -33.71
CA ARG A 107 19.57 -11.52 -32.35
C ARG A 107 20.36 -10.22 -32.36
N ALA A 108 21.29 -10.05 -33.30
CA ALA A 108 22.05 -8.80 -33.44
C ALA A 108 21.14 -7.64 -33.86
N ARG A 109 20.14 -7.89 -34.71
CA ARG A 109 19.17 -6.88 -35.17
C ARG A 109 18.21 -6.48 -34.06
N PHE A 110 17.71 -7.45 -33.28
CA PHE A 110 16.94 -7.17 -32.07
C PHE A 110 17.72 -6.27 -31.11
N ALA A 111 18.97 -6.63 -30.81
CA ALA A 111 19.83 -5.84 -29.93
C ALA A 111 20.14 -4.44 -30.47
N ALA A 112 20.16 -4.25 -31.80
CA ALA A 112 20.29 -2.92 -32.40
C ALA A 112 19.03 -2.08 -32.23
N ALA A 113 17.85 -2.66 -32.42
CA ALA A 113 16.56 -2.01 -32.17
C ALA A 113 16.38 -1.64 -30.69
N ASP A 114 16.68 -2.58 -29.80
CA ASP A 114 16.60 -2.37 -28.35
C ASP A 114 17.59 -1.28 -27.87
N ALA A 115 18.83 -1.28 -28.39
CA ALA A 115 19.79 -0.22 -28.09
C ALA A 115 19.32 1.17 -28.55
N LEU A 116 18.53 1.27 -29.63
CA LEU A 116 17.94 2.54 -30.07
C LEU A 116 16.87 3.02 -29.08
N LEU A 117 16.05 2.11 -28.54
CA LEU A 117 15.01 2.43 -27.57
C LEU A 117 15.53 2.92 -26.21
N GLN A 118 16.84 2.86 -25.98
CA GLN A 118 17.51 3.52 -24.85
C GLN A 118 17.58 5.06 -24.98
N ILE A 119 17.14 5.60 -26.13
CA ILE A 119 17.06 7.03 -26.40
C ILE A 119 15.61 7.36 -26.77
N ASP A 120 14.99 8.26 -26.01
CA ASP A 120 13.59 8.63 -26.16
C ASP A 120 13.38 9.74 -27.22
N THR A 121 13.82 9.50 -28.46
CA THR A 121 13.55 10.41 -29.59
C THR A 121 12.67 9.76 -30.65
N ILE A 122 11.83 10.55 -31.35
CA ILE A 122 11.00 10.06 -32.47
C ILE A 122 11.84 9.25 -33.46
N LYS A 123 13.01 9.78 -33.85
CA LYS A 123 13.92 9.13 -34.80
C LYS A 123 14.47 7.79 -34.29
N ALA A 124 14.69 7.64 -32.99
CA ALA A 124 15.13 6.38 -32.42
C ALA A 124 14.01 5.35 -32.47
N VAL A 125 12.79 5.73 -32.09
CA VAL A 125 11.60 4.88 -32.13
C VAL A 125 11.23 4.47 -33.55
N GLU A 126 11.26 5.38 -34.51
CA GLU A 126 11.04 5.09 -35.95
C GLU A 126 12.05 4.06 -36.48
N LYS A 127 13.34 4.23 -36.17
CA LYS A 127 14.38 3.29 -36.62
C LYS A 127 14.24 1.93 -35.94
N ALA A 128 13.94 1.90 -34.64
CA ALA A 128 13.68 0.66 -33.91
C ALA A 128 12.47 -0.08 -34.52
N LEU A 129 11.37 0.64 -34.77
CA LEU A 129 10.18 0.09 -35.42
C LEU A 129 10.50 -0.47 -36.81
N ALA A 130 11.30 0.23 -37.62
CA ALA A 130 11.73 -0.27 -38.93
C ALA A 130 12.58 -1.55 -38.82
N HIS A 131 13.45 -1.66 -37.82
CA HIS A 131 14.17 -2.91 -37.55
C HIS A 131 13.22 -4.06 -37.22
N PHE A 132 12.26 -3.83 -36.32
CA PHE A 132 11.28 -4.83 -35.90
C PHE A 132 10.34 -5.27 -37.03
N GLN A 133 9.85 -4.33 -37.84
CA GLN A 133 8.99 -4.63 -39.00
C GLN A 133 9.71 -5.50 -40.04
N ASP A 134 10.98 -5.21 -40.33
CA ASP A 134 11.75 -6.04 -41.27
C ASP A 134 12.07 -7.41 -40.66
N MET A 135 12.29 -7.51 -39.34
CA MET A 135 12.45 -8.80 -38.67
C MET A 135 11.17 -9.64 -38.76
N LEU A 136 9.99 -9.05 -38.57
CA LEU A 136 8.71 -9.74 -38.77
C LEU A 136 8.48 -10.13 -40.23
N ARG A 137 8.94 -9.31 -41.20
CA ARG A 137 8.94 -9.68 -42.63
C ARG A 137 9.80 -10.92 -42.89
N LEU A 138 11.01 -10.96 -42.32
CA LEU A 138 11.93 -12.10 -42.45
C LEU A 138 11.39 -13.36 -41.76
N CYS A 139 10.75 -13.21 -40.60
CA CYS A 139 10.23 -14.30 -39.78
C CYS A 139 8.82 -13.97 -39.28
N ARG A 140 7.79 -14.35 -40.05
CA ARG A 140 6.39 -14.08 -39.70
C ARG A 140 5.94 -14.87 -38.46
N SER A 141 6.56 -16.01 -38.15
CA SER A 141 6.27 -16.79 -36.94
C SER A 141 6.74 -16.15 -35.64
N ASP A 142 7.49 -15.05 -35.73
CA ASP A 142 7.93 -14.21 -34.60
C ASP A 142 8.50 -14.98 -33.38
N ASN A 143 9.59 -15.69 -33.60
CA ASN A 143 10.25 -16.45 -32.52
C ASN A 143 10.96 -15.58 -31.47
N LEU A 144 10.92 -14.24 -31.60
CA LEU A 144 11.58 -13.30 -30.68
C LEU A 144 10.58 -12.38 -29.94
N GLY A 145 9.27 -12.56 -30.13
CA GLY A 145 8.24 -11.80 -29.42
C GLY A 145 8.17 -10.33 -29.84
N ILE A 146 8.48 -10.03 -31.09
CA ILE A 146 8.49 -8.68 -31.66
C ILE A 146 7.07 -8.10 -31.77
N ARG A 147 6.06 -8.96 -32.01
CA ARG A 147 4.64 -8.59 -32.10
C ARG A 147 4.08 -7.99 -30.82
N ASP A 148 4.74 -8.22 -29.68
CA ASP A 148 4.36 -7.67 -28.38
C ASP A 148 4.94 -6.26 -28.16
N VAL A 149 6.01 -5.90 -28.88
CA VAL A 149 6.69 -4.59 -28.77
C VAL A 149 6.16 -3.57 -29.77
N VAL A 150 5.91 -4.01 -31.02
CA VAL A 150 5.52 -3.12 -32.14
C VAL A 150 4.30 -2.24 -31.84
N PRO A 151 3.19 -2.74 -31.26
CA PRO A 151 2.02 -1.92 -30.95
C PRO A 151 2.34 -0.72 -30.05
N GLY A 152 3.19 -0.91 -29.03
CA GLY A 152 3.62 0.16 -28.13
C GLY A 152 4.41 1.24 -28.86
N LEU A 153 5.32 0.86 -29.77
CA LEU A 153 6.07 1.81 -30.59
C LEU A 153 5.17 2.61 -31.55
N LEU A 154 4.11 1.99 -32.08
CA LEU A 154 3.14 2.69 -32.92
C LEU A 154 2.39 3.78 -32.13
N LEU A 155 1.95 3.49 -30.90
CA LEU A 155 1.29 4.49 -30.03
C LEU A 155 2.22 5.65 -29.65
N ARG A 156 3.49 5.34 -29.34
CA ARG A 156 4.56 6.31 -29.09
C ARG A 156 4.74 7.29 -30.26
N LEU A 157 4.62 6.79 -31.50
CA LEU A 157 4.69 7.62 -32.72
C LEU A 157 3.36 8.31 -33.08
N GLY A 158 2.31 8.19 -32.27
CA GLY A 158 0.98 8.74 -32.57
C GLY A 158 0.24 8.00 -33.71
N ARG A 159 0.71 6.80 -34.10
CA ARG A 159 0.15 5.98 -35.19
C ARG A 159 -0.92 5.03 -34.65
N GLU A 160 -1.96 5.60 -34.04
CA GLU A 160 -3.03 4.87 -33.35
C GLU A 160 -3.77 3.89 -34.29
N GLN A 161 -4.02 4.28 -35.55
CA GLN A 161 -4.82 3.47 -36.46
C GLN A 161 -4.06 2.21 -36.85
N GLU A 162 -2.76 2.38 -37.13
CA GLU A 162 -1.89 1.27 -37.45
C GLU A 162 -1.66 0.36 -36.25
N CYS A 163 -1.67 0.91 -35.03
CA CYS A 163 -1.64 0.12 -33.81
C CYS A 163 -2.88 -0.79 -33.71
N TYR A 164 -4.08 -0.23 -33.91
CA TYR A 164 -5.32 -0.98 -33.89
C TYR A 164 -5.37 -2.05 -34.99
N ASP A 165 -5.06 -1.67 -36.23
CA ASP A 165 -5.06 -2.57 -37.38
C ASP A 165 -4.08 -3.73 -37.18
N PHE A 166 -2.89 -3.45 -36.63
CA PHE A 166 -1.89 -4.46 -36.32
C PHE A 166 -2.40 -5.45 -35.26
N LEU A 167 -2.92 -4.95 -34.13
CA LEU A 167 -3.46 -5.80 -33.06
C LEU A 167 -4.62 -6.67 -33.56
N LYS A 168 -5.57 -6.07 -34.30
CA LYS A 168 -6.71 -6.79 -34.85
C LYS A 168 -6.26 -7.89 -35.81
N TRP A 169 -5.33 -7.60 -36.72
CA TRP A 169 -4.82 -8.58 -37.67
C TRP A 169 -4.24 -9.81 -36.98
N TRP A 170 -3.36 -9.62 -35.98
CA TRP A 170 -2.78 -10.73 -35.23
C TRP A 170 -3.80 -11.54 -34.43
N ALA A 171 -4.88 -10.91 -33.97
CA ALA A 171 -5.91 -11.58 -33.19
C ALA A 171 -6.83 -12.47 -34.03
N VAL A 172 -7.05 -12.13 -35.30
CA VAL A 172 -8.05 -12.80 -36.16
C VAL A 172 -7.42 -13.69 -37.24
N ILE A 173 -6.15 -13.48 -37.61
CA ILE A 173 -5.55 -14.17 -38.74
C ILE A 173 -5.52 -15.70 -38.58
N ASP A 174 -5.34 -16.20 -37.36
CA ASP A 174 -5.28 -17.64 -37.05
C ASP A 174 -6.57 -18.12 -36.35
N ASP A 175 -7.68 -17.42 -36.54
CA ASP A 175 -8.97 -17.83 -35.99
C ASP A 175 -9.65 -18.90 -36.85
N GLU A 176 -10.75 -19.46 -36.33
CA GLU A 176 -11.54 -20.48 -37.02
C GLU A 176 -12.17 -19.99 -38.34
N HIS A 177 -12.30 -18.68 -38.53
CA HIS A 177 -13.05 -18.06 -39.62
C HIS A 177 -12.18 -17.65 -40.81
N HIS A 178 -10.88 -17.38 -40.61
CA HIS A 178 -9.96 -16.98 -41.68
C HIS A 178 -9.17 -18.16 -42.26
N TYR A 179 -8.45 -18.89 -41.41
CA TYR A 179 -7.58 -20.02 -41.82
C TYR A 179 -7.80 -21.29 -41.01
N ASN A 180 -8.91 -21.39 -40.27
CA ASN A 180 -9.25 -22.55 -39.44
C ASN A 180 -8.12 -22.94 -38.45
N GLY A 181 -7.42 -21.94 -37.90
CA GLY A 181 -6.26 -22.15 -37.02
C GLY A 181 -5.04 -22.80 -37.68
N SER A 182 -4.87 -22.62 -39.00
CA SER A 182 -3.81 -23.26 -39.79
C SER A 182 -3.05 -22.29 -40.70
N TYR A 183 -2.86 -21.04 -40.28
CA TYR A 183 -2.10 -20.07 -41.07
C TYR A 183 -0.62 -20.50 -41.22
N ASP A 184 -0.12 -20.66 -42.46
CA ASP A 184 1.28 -21.02 -42.72
C ASP A 184 2.19 -19.78 -42.64
N TRP A 185 2.80 -19.58 -41.47
CA TRP A 185 3.77 -18.51 -41.23
C TRP A 185 4.99 -18.53 -42.16
N GLY A 186 5.30 -19.67 -42.76
CA GLY A 186 6.40 -19.84 -43.71
C GLY A 186 6.05 -19.45 -45.14
N ASP A 187 4.76 -19.34 -45.47
CA ASP A 187 4.30 -18.95 -46.81
C ASP A 187 4.24 -17.42 -46.94
N VAL A 188 5.14 -16.88 -47.76
CA VAL A 188 5.24 -15.44 -48.00
C VAL A 188 4.17 -14.91 -48.97
N SER A 189 3.48 -15.80 -49.68
CA SER A 189 2.41 -15.44 -50.63
C SER A 189 1.08 -15.12 -49.95
N LEU A 190 0.88 -15.61 -48.72
CA LEU A 190 -0.32 -15.31 -47.94
C LEU A 190 -0.40 -13.84 -47.53
N PRO A 191 -1.63 -13.26 -47.46
CA PRO A 191 -1.89 -11.91 -46.96
C PRO A 191 -1.23 -11.66 -45.60
N TYR A 192 -0.55 -10.52 -45.45
CA TYR A 192 0.23 -10.20 -44.26
C TYR A 192 0.07 -8.74 -43.89
N LEU A 193 -0.44 -8.47 -42.68
CA LEU A 193 -0.75 -7.13 -42.17
C LEU A 193 -1.57 -6.30 -43.18
N ASP A 194 -2.63 -6.91 -43.71
CA ASP A 194 -3.48 -6.39 -44.79
C ASP A 194 -4.78 -5.73 -44.29
N ILE A 195 -5.11 -5.82 -43.00
CA ILE A 195 -6.15 -4.98 -42.38
C ILE A 195 -5.68 -3.53 -42.36
N ARG A 196 -6.49 -2.63 -42.92
CA ARG A 196 -6.22 -1.18 -42.99
C ARG A 196 -7.50 -0.39 -42.71
N GLY A 197 -7.44 0.53 -41.76
CA GLY A 197 -8.57 1.41 -41.43
C GLY A 197 -9.74 0.68 -40.76
N ALA A 198 -9.46 -0.35 -39.96
CA ALA A 198 -10.49 -0.98 -39.14
C ALA A 198 -11.08 0.02 -38.13
N ASP A 199 -12.34 -0.16 -37.75
CA ASP A 199 -13.00 0.77 -36.83
C ASP A 199 -12.43 0.63 -35.42
N ALA A 200 -11.51 1.51 -35.03
CA ALA A 200 -10.92 1.52 -33.70
C ALA A 200 -11.94 1.77 -32.57
N PHE A 201 -13.19 2.13 -32.87
CA PHE A 201 -14.28 2.29 -31.89
C PHE A 201 -15.16 1.03 -31.74
N GLU A 202 -14.98 0.01 -32.59
CA GLU A 202 -15.77 -1.22 -32.52
C GLU A 202 -15.52 -1.99 -31.21
N ALA A 203 -16.49 -2.83 -30.85
CA ALA A 203 -16.37 -3.75 -29.72
C ALA A 203 -15.24 -4.76 -29.96
N VAL A 204 -14.46 -5.03 -28.91
CA VAL A 204 -13.24 -5.84 -29.00
C VAL A 204 -13.42 -7.26 -28.47
N ASP A 205 -14.58 -7.58 -27.90
CA ASP A 205 -14.86 -8.87 -27.24
C ASP A 205 -14.67 -10.08 -28.17
N ALA A 206 -14.90 -9.89 -29.47
CA ALA A 206 -14.79 -10.94 -30.48
C ALA A 206 -13.36 -11.47 -30.67
N PHE A 207 -12.34 -10.65 -30.43
CA PHE A 207 -10.95 -11.00 -30.75
C PHE A 207 -9.95 -10.77 -29.61
N ALA A 208 -10.28 -9.94 -28.61
CA ALA A 208 -9.32 -9.56 -27.59
C ALA A 208 -8.81 -10.76 -26.77
N SER A 209 -9.61 -11.82 -26.61
CA SER A 209 -9.21 -13.06 -25.92
C SER A 209 -8.07 -13.84 -26.60
N HIS A 210 -7.80 -13.58 -27.88
CA HIS A 210 -6.69 -14.19 -28.63
C HIS A 210 -5.36 -13.41 -28.50
N LEU A 211 -5.39 -12.22 -27.92
CA LEU A 211 -4.20 -11.37 -27.75
C LEU A 211 -3.33 -11.83 -26.58
N SER A 212 -2.02 -11.60 -26.70
CA SER A 212 -1.07 -11.77 -25.59
C SER A 212 -1.31 -10.73 -24.47
N LEU A 213 -0.70 -10.93 -23.29
CA LEU A 213 -0.77 -9.96 -22.19
C LEU A 213 -0.31 -8.56 -22.65
N SER A 214 0.85 -8.45 -23.30
CA SER A 214 1.40 -7.18 -23.77
C SER A 214 0.50 -6.50 -24.80
N GLN A 215 -0.10 -7.28 -25.71
CA GLN A 215 -1.03 -6.77 -26.71
C GLN A 215 -2.34 -6.28 -26.09
N LEU A 216 -2.89 -7.02 -25.11
CA LEU A 216 -4.08 -6.61 -24.36
C LEU A 216 -3.87 -5.29 -23.63
N VAL A 217 -2.71 -5.12 -23.01
CA VAL A 217 -2.33 -3.91 -22.30
C VAL A 217 -2.26 -2.71 -23.26
N ILE A 218 -1.64 -2.88 -24.44
CA ILE A 218 -1.58 -1.80 -25.42
C ILE A 218 -2.97 -1.49 -26.00
N LEU A 219 -3.83 -2.49 -26.21
CA LEU A 219 -5.21 -2.27 -26.62
C LEU A 219 -6.00 -1.49 -25.56
N ALA A 220 -5.79 -1.80 -24.27
CA ALA A 220 -6.39 -1.08 -23.16
C ALA A 220 -5.93 0.39 -23.13
N LEU A 221 -4.63 0.64 -23.32
CA LEU A 221 -4.08 2.00 -23.45
C LEU A 221 -4.72 2.77 -24.60
N LEU A 222 -4.82 2.15 -25.78
CA LEU A 222 -5.42 2.77 -26.95
C LEU A 222 -6.89 3.14 -26.71
N LYS A 223 -7.70 2.23 -26.16
CA LYS A 223 -9.12 2.50 -25.85
C LYS A 223 -9.28 3.60 -24.80
N LEU A 224 -8.43 3.60 -23.77
CA LEU A 224 -8.42 4.65 -22.75
C LEU A 224 -8.04 6.02 -23.34
N ARG A 225 -7.01 6.08 -24.20
CA ARG A 225 -6.62 7.31 -24.91
C ARG A 225 -7.75 7.86 -25.77
N LEU A 226 -8.43 7.00 -26.53
CA LEU A 226 -9.58 7.41 -27.35
C LEU A 226 -10.73 7.96 -26.49
N SER A 227 -11.01 7.35 -25.32
CA SER A 227 -12.03 7.84 -24.38
C SER A 227 -11.70 9.24 -23.88
N LEU A 228 -10.47 9.44 -23.40
CA LEU A 228 -9.99 10.72 -22.87
C LEU A 228 -9.95 11.80 -23.96
N ASP A 229 -9.55 11.44 -25.18
CA ASP A 229 -9.50 12.35 -26.32
C ASP A 229 -10.88 12.84 -26.75
N ILE A 230 -11.90 11.97 -26.68
CA ILE A 230 -13.28 12.34 -26.98
C ILE A 230 -13.90 13.18 -25.86
N GLU A 231 -13.64 12.85 -24.60
CA GLU A 231 -14.11 13.63 -23.44
C GLU A 231 -13.54 15.05 -23.41
N THR A 232 -12.33 15.24 -23.95
CA THR A 232 -11.67 16.55 -24.04
C THR A 232 -12.27 17.46 -25.12
N TYR A 233 -13.17 16.95 -25.98
CA TYR A 233 -13.81 17.75 -27.01
C TYR A 233 -14.86 18.71 -26.43
N ASP A 234 -14.59 20.02 -26.55
CA ASP A 234 -15.54 21.08 -26.22
C ASP A 234 -16.05 21.78 -27.50
N PRO A 235 -17.34 21.65 -27.86
CA PRO A 235 -17.92 22.27 -29.04
C PRO A 235 -17.95 23.81 -28.99
N GLN A 236 -17.71 24.44 -27.84
CA GLN A 236 -17.69 25.91 -27.72
C GLN A 236 -16.45 26.57 -28.35
N TYR A 237 -15.43 25.78 -28.72
CA TYR A 237 -14.18 26.27 -29.33
C TYR A 237 -14.15 26.22 -30.86
N GLU A 238 -15.25 25.85 -31.53
CA GLU A 238 -15.34 25.83 -33.01
C GLU A 238 -15.44 27.23 -33.66
N ASP A 239 -15.74 28.29 -32.89
CA ASP A 239 -16.24 29.57 -33.44
C ASP A 239 -15.19 30.64 -33.79
N PHE A 240 -13.89 30.32 -33.87
CA PHE A 240 -12.88 31.28 -34.35
C PHE A 240 -12.05 30.72 -35.50
N GLU A 241 -12.48 31.02 -36.74
CA GLU A 241 -11.60 31.08 -37.91
C GLU A 241 -10.50 32.13 -37.69
N SER A 242 -9.39 31.74 -37.07
CA SER A 242 -8.18 32.56 -37.02
C SER A 242 -6.99 31.75 -37.53
N PRO A 243 -6.27 32.20 -38.57
CA PRO A 243 -5.06 31.55 -39.11
C PRO A 243 -3.87 31.44 -38.14
N TRP A 244 -4.06 31.80 -36.87
CA TRP A 244 -3.07 31.76 -35.80
C TRP A 244 -3.39 30.66 -34.78
N LEU A 245 -3.54 29.41 -35.24
CA LEU A 245 -3.37 28.22 -34.40
C LEU A 245 -1.87 28.07 -34.04
N SER A 246 -1.35 29.03 -33.27
CA SER A 246 -0.01 29.02 -32.66
C SER A 246 -0.06 29.20 -31.14
N CYS A 247 -1.24 29.08 -30.53
CA CYS A 247 -1.36 28.83 -29.10
C CYS A 247 -1.95 27.42 -28.94
N PRO A 248 -1.29 26.50 -28.22
CA PRO A 248 -1.97 25.29 -27.79
C PRO A 248 -3.23 25.70 -27.01
N PRO A 249 -4.30 24.87 -27.00
CA PRO A 249 -5.44 25.12 -26.14
C PRO A 249 -4.95 25.46 -24.73
N SER A 250 -5.68 26.31 -24.00
CA SER A 250 -5.43 26.51 -22.56
C SER A 250 -5.13 25.16 -21.93
N PRO A 251 -4.06 24.99 -21.15
CA PRO A 251 -3.61 23.67 -20.72
C PRO A 251 -4.80 22.94 -20.13
N THR A 252 -5.36 22.03 -20.91
CA THR A 252 -6.25 21.01 -20.41
C THR A 252 -5.45 20.29 -19.35
N GLU A 253 -6.14 19.76 -18.35
CA GLU A 253 -5.55 18.93 -17.29
C GLU A 253 -4.68 17.78 -17.83
N PHE A 254 -4.79 17.50 -19.14
CA PHE A 254 -4.10 16.45 -19.86
C PHE A 254 -3.24 17.02 -20.99
N MET A 255 -1.96 16.64 -20.95
CA MET A 255 -0.83 17.36 -21.53
C MET A 255 -0.30 16.72 -22.84
N ARG A 256 -1.17 16.02 -23.59
CA ARG A 256 -0.85 15.42 -24.90
C ARG A 256 -1.79 15.93 -26.01
N PRO A 257 -1.34 15.99 -27.29
CA PRO A 257 -2.22 16.26 -28.42
C PRO A 257 -3.30 15.17 -28.60
N ILE A 258 -4.50 15.57 -29.00
CA ILE A 258 -5.60 14.66 -29.37
C ILE A 258 -5.17 13.82 -30.59
N GLY A 259 -5.38 12.51 -30.55
CA GLY A 259 -5.03 11.58 -31.63
C GLY A 259 -5.79 11.84 -32.94
N GLU A 260 -5.17 11.52 -34.07
CA GLU A 260 -5.74 11.80 -35.41
C GLU A 260 -7.08 11.07 -35.63
N ILE A 261 -7.22 9.84 -35.11
CA ILE A 261 -8.47 9.07 -35.22
C ILE A 261 -9.58 9.75 -34.43
N ALA A 262 -9.30 10.15 -33.20
CA ALA A 262 -10.27 10.87 -32.36
C ALA A 262 -10.68 12.18 -33.03
N GLN A 263 -9.73 12.97 -33.55
CA GLN A 263 -10.04 14.19 -34.30
C GLN A 263 -10.95 13.94 -35.51
N LYS A 264 -10.67 12.91 -36.32
CA LYS A 264 -11.51 12.54 -37.47
C LYS A 264 -12.91 12.13 -37.01
N LYS A 265 -13.00 11.33 -35.95
CA LYS A 265 -14.27 10.86 -35.41
C LYS A 265 -15.11 12.02 -34.86
N ILE A 266 -14.50 12.90 -34.07
CA ILE A 266 -15.12 14.11 -33.52
C ILE A 266 -15.75 14.97 -34.62
N ARG A 267 -15.03 15.20 -35.74
CA ARG A 267 -15.55 15.96 -36.90
C ARG A 267 -16.76 15.32 -37.60
N THR A 268 -17.01 14.03 -37.36
CA THR A 268 -18.12 13.28 -37.98
C THR A 268 -19.29 13.02 -37.05
N ILE A 269 -19.11 13.20 -35.74
CA ILE A 269 -20.12 12.93 -34.72
C ILE A 269 -20.95 14.21 -34.45
N THR A 270 -22.25 14.07 -34.23
CA THR A 270 -23.07 15.16 -33.66
C THR A 270 -22.80 15.29 -32.16
N SER A 271 -22.74 16.52 -31.63
CA SER A 271 -22.46 16.78 -30.21
C SER A 271 -23.32 15.97 -29.22
N SER A 272 -24.53 15.57 -29.61
CA SER A 272 -25.43 14.70 -28.84
C SER A 272 -24.90 13.29 -28.57
N ASN A 273 -24.03 12.74 -29.43
CA ASN A 273 -23.59 11.33 -29.35
C ASN A 273 -22.21 11.18 -28.69
N VAL A 274 -21.53 12.30 -28.38
CA VAL A 274 -20.21 12.29 -27.73
C VAL A 274 -20.22 11.55 -26.38
N PRO A 275 -21.20 11.77 -25.48
CA PRO A 275 -21.25 11.06 -24.20
C PRO A 275 -21.44 9.54 -24.37
N GLU A 276 -22.28 9.12 -25.32
CA GLU A 276 -22.55 7.69 -25.57
C GLU A 276 -21.31 6.95 -26.08
N ILE A 277 -20.52 7.60 -26.95
CA ILE A 277 -19.29 7.01 -27.50
C ILE A 277 -18.18 6.97 -26.43
N SER A 278 -18.06 8.01 -25.61
CA SER A 278 -17.13 8.03 -24.48
C SER A 278 -17.48 6.91 -23.48
N GLU A 279 -18.76 6.76 -23.11
CA GLU A 279 -19.21 5.71 -22.19
C GLU A 279 -18.93 4.31 -22.76
N LEU A 280 -19.21 4.09 -24.05
CA LEU A 280 -18.88 2.84 -24.73
C LEU A 280 -17.38 2.51 -24.70
N LEU A 281 -16.52 3.49 -24.98
CA LEU A 281 -15.06 3.30 -24.93
C LEU A 281 -14.56 3.00 -23.52
N LYS A 282 -15.13 3.68 -22.52
CA LYS A 282 -14.82 3.46 -21.11
C LYS A 282 -15.21 2.06 -20.66
N ASP A 283 -16.38 1.57 -21.07
CA ASP A 283 -16.82 0.21 -20.80
C ASP A 283 -15.90 -0.83 -21.45
N GLN A 284 -15.51 -0.62 -22.71
CA GLN A 284 -14.54 -1.47 -23.40
C GLN A 284 -13.18 -1.47 -22.69
N TYR A 285 -12.66 -0.31 -22.30
CA TYR A 285 -11.43 -0.20 -21.52
C TYR A 285 -11.55 -0.95 -20.19
N GLN A 286 -12.65 -0.80 -19.45
CA GLN A 286 -12.84 -1.51 -18.18
C GLN A 286 -12.92 -3.03 -18.36
N ALA A 287 -13.52 -3.50 -19.46
CA ALA A 287 -13.54 -4.92 -19.80
C ALA A 287 -12.12 -5.44 -20.08
N LEU A 288 -11.33 -4.70 -20.86
CA LEU A 288 -9.92 -5.01 -21.11
C LEU A 288 -9.09 -4.97 -19.81
N PHE A 289 -9.32 -3.98 -18.95
CA PHE A 289 -8.65 -3.86 -17.65
C PHE A 289 -8.85 -5.11 -16.78
N ARG A 290 -10.10 -5.57 -16.66
CA ARG A 290 -10.44 -6.81 -15.95
C ARG A 290 -9.83 -8.05 -16.62
N MET A 291 -9.79 -8.08 -17.95
CA MET A 291 -9.20 -9.20 -18.68
C MET A 291 -7.69 -9.28 -18.49
N VAL A 292 -6.97 -8.15 -18.55
CA VAL A 292 -5.54 -8.09 -18.22
C VAL A 292 -5.29 -8.59 -16.81
N HIS A 293 -6.06 -8.12 -15.82
CA HIS A 293 -5.92 -8.57 -14.43
C HIS A 293 -6.19 -10.07 -14.27
N LYS A 294 -7.18 -10.61 -14.99
CA LYS A 294 -7.46 -12.05 -15.01
C LYS A 294 -6.35 -12.87 -15.66
N THR A 295 -5.73 -12.34 -16.72
CA THR A 295 -4.61 -12.99 -17.41
C THR A 295 -3.35 -12.97 -16.56
N ASN A 296 -3.05 -11.84 -15.92
CA ASN A 296 -1.93 -11.69 -15.00
C ASN A 296 -2.29 -10.69 -13.88
N PRO A 297 -2.51 -11.16 -12.63
CA PRO A 297 -2.95 -10.30 -11.53
C PRO A 297 -1.87 -9.31 -11.07
N HIS A 298 -0.60 -9.56 -11.38
CA HIS A 298 0.54 -8.76 -10.96
C HIS A 298 0.85 -7.59 -11.91
N PHE A 299 0.31 -7.61 -13.13
CA PHE A 299 0.69 -6.66 -14.18
C PHE A 299 0.43 -5.20 -13.82
N TRP A 300 -0.80 -4.89 -13.38
CA TRP A 300 -1.19 -3.51 -13.14
C TRP A 300 -0.40 -2.86 -11.99
N GLU A 301 -0.15 -3.61 -10.92
CA GLU A 301 0.72 -3.13 -9.83
C GLU A 301 2.16 -2.92 -10.30
N ALA A 302 2.70 -3.84 -11.12
CA ALA A 302 4.05 -3.71 -11.68
C ALA A 302 4.20 -2.53 -12.65
N LEU A 303 3.13 -2.14 -13.37
CA LEU A 303 3.16 -1.02 -14.31
C LEU A 303 3.32 0.33 -13.59
N VAL A 304 2.67 0.49 -12.43
CA VAL A 304 2.68 1.73 -11.65
C VAL A 304 3.78 1.76 -10.58
N ASP A 305 4.45 0.63 -10.34
CA ASP A 305 5.63 0.59 -9.48
C ASP A 305 6.84 1.20 -10.21
N ALA A 306 7.46 2.19 -9.58
CA ALA A 306 8.65 2.87 -10.08
C ALA A 306 9.93 2.04 -9.89
N SER A 307 9.86 0.84 -9.31
CA SER A 307 11.02 -0.02 -9.10
C SER A 307 11.66 -0.51 -10.41
N GLU A 308 12.98 -0.46 -10.48
CA GLU A 308 13.75 -1.03 -11.59
C GLU A 308 13.91 -2.54 -11.37
N GLU A 309 13.10 -3.34 -12.07
CA GLU A 309 13.22 -4.79 -12.04
C GLU A 309 14.06 -5.30 -13.21
N CYS A 310 14.94 -6.27 -12.94
CA CYS A 310 15.76 -6.88 -13.97
C CYS A 310 14.90 -7.76 -14.88
N LEU A 311 15.17 -7.71 -16.18
CA LEU A 311 14.48 -8.59 -17.13
C LEU A 311 14.69 -10.07 -16.76
N PRO A 312 13.61 -10.85 -16.65
CA PRO A 312 13.71 -12.25 -16.29
C PRO A 312 14.31 -13.08 -17.42
N SER A 313 15.07 -14.11 -17.07
CA SER A 313 15.65 -15.06 -18.05
C SER A 313 14.63 -16.06 -18.58
N ALA A 314 13.56 -16.32 -17.82
CA ALA A 314 12.44 -17.17 -18.17
C ALA A 314 11.21 -16.74 -17.37
N TYR A 315 10.02 -17.05 -17.89
CA TYR A 315 8.75 -16.78 -17.22
C TYR A 315 7.74 -17.88 -17.49
N SER A 316 6.65 -17.90 -16.72
CA SER A 316 5.47 -18.72 -16.98
C SER A 316 4.25 -17.81 -17.15
N ARG A 317 3.25 -18.23 -17.91
CA ARG A 317 2.01 -17.44 -18.06
C ARG A 317 1.38 -17.19 -16.69
N GLY A 318 0.99 -15.94 -16.44
CA GLY A 318 0.44 -15.46 -15.17
C GLY A 318 1.46 -15.19 -14.07
N SER A 319 2.77 -15.36 -14.32
CA SER A 319 3.81 -15.14 -13.29
C SER A 319 4.22 -13.67 -13.17
N VAL A 320 4.89 -13.32 -12.07
CA VAL A 320 5.46 -11.97 -11.85
C VAL A 320 6.48 -11.64 -12.94
N GLU A 321 7.28 -12.62 -13.37
CA GLU A 321 8.25 -12.47 -14.44
C GLU A 321 7.59 -12.12 -15.79
N GLU A 322 6.43 -12.69 -16.10
CA GLU A 322 5.69 -12.29 -17.31
C GLU A 322 5.20 -10.84 -17.21
N ALA A 323 4.75 -10.41 -16.02
CA ALA A 323 4.34 -9.03 -15.78
C ALA A 323 5.52 -8.06 -15.97
N ILE A 324 6.71 -8.37 -15.43
CA ILE A 324 7.93 -7.56 -15.62
C ILE A 324 8.27 -7.41 -17.09
N LEU A 325 8.22 -8.51 -17.85
CA LEU A 325 8.49 -8.48 -19.29
C LEU A 325 7.46 -7.61 -20.02
N GLY A 326 6.17 -7.77 -19.71
CA GLY A 326 5.10 -6.96 -20.31
C GLY A 326 5.29 -5.47 -20.01
N VAL A 327 5.59 -5.12 -18.75
CA VAL A 327 5.87 -3.74 -18.33
C VAL A 327 7.06 -3.20 -19.11
N TYR A 328 8.19 -3.92 -19.17
CA TYR A 328 9.35 -3.49 -19.95
C TYR A 328 9.01 -3.16 -21.41
N GLN A 329 8.12 -3.95 -22.04
CA GLN A 329 7.73 -3.75 -23.43
C GLN A 329 6.81 -2.52 -23.65
N CYS A 330 5.97 -2.16 -22.68
CA CYS A 330 4.97 -1.10 -22.84
C CYS A 330 5.17 0.15 -21.98
N LYS A 331 6.05 0.12 -20.97
CA LYS A 331 6.19 1.17 -19.93
C LYS A 331 6.28 2.57 -20.53
N LYS A 332 7.15 2.75 -21.53
CA LYS A 332 7.33 4.04 -22.20
C LYS A 332 6.06 4.57 -22.88
N ALA A 333 5.25 3.70 -23.49
CA ALA A 333 3.99 4.13 -24.11
C ALA A 333 2.98 4.63 -23.07
N TRP A 334 2.98 4.02 -21.88
CA TRP A 334 2.17 4.46 -20.74
C TRP A 334 2.71 5.73 -20.10
N GLU A 335 4.02 5.85 -19.86
CA GLU A 335 4.66 7.05 -19.30
C GLU A 335 4.39 8.29 -20.17
N GLU A 336 4.43 8.13 -21.49
CA GLU A 336 4.10 9.19 -22.44
C GLU A 336 2.59 9.54 -22.48
N SER A 337 1.75 8.75 -21.81
CA SER A 337 0.29 8.93 -21.65
C SER A 337 -0.06 9.09 -20.17
N TYR A 338 0.46 10.14 -19.52
CA TYR A 338 0.32 10.37 -18.08
C TYR A 338 -1.14 10.44 -17.59
N ASP A 339 -2.03 10.97 -18.43
CA ASP A 339 -3.49 10.97 -18.25
C ASP A 339 -4.06 9.56 -18.03
N ALA A 340 -3.59 8.61 -18.83
CA ALA A 340 -3.97 7.21 -18.75
C ALA A 340 -3.44 6.53 -17.46
N ILE A 341 -2.23 6.89 -17.01
CA ILE A 341 -1.67 6.39 -15.74
C ILE A 341 -2.54 6.82 -14.56
N ILE A 342 -2.92 8.11 -14.48
CA ILE A 342 -3.77 8.62 -13.39
C ILE A 342 -5.08 7.83 -13.30
N MET A 343 -5.72 7.60 -14.44
CA MET A 343 -6.97 6.84 -14.52
C MET A 343 -6.80 5.40 -14.03
N ILE A 344 -5.72 4.73 -14.45
CA ILE A 344 -5.42 3.37 -14.03
C ILE A 344 -5.12 3.28 -12.54
N GLU A 345 -4.40 4.24 -11.96
CA GLU A 345 -4.11 4.20 -10.53
C GLU A 345 -5.39 4.23 -9.69
N SER A 346 -6.43 4.94 -10.15
CA SER A 346 -7.76 4.91 -9.54
C SER A 346 -8.44 3.55 -9.65
N ASP A 347 -8.33 2.90 -10.81
CA ASP A 347 -8.91 1.57 -11.04
C ASP A 347 -8.16 0.46 -10.29
N ILE A 348 -6.83 0.53 -10.19
CA ILE A 348 -6.00 -0.37 -9.37
C ILE A 348 -6.40 -0.26 -7.90
N GLY A 349 -6.71 0.95 -7.41
CA GLY A 349 -7.19 1.16 -6.04
C GLY A 349 -8.41 0.31 -5.69
N LYS A 350 -9.24 -0.07 -6.68
CA LYS A 350 -10.42 -0.95 -6.49
C LYS A 350 -10.06 -2.43 -6.38
N LEU A 351 -8.91 -2.83 -6.94
CA LEU A 351 -8.40 -4.20 -6.91
C LEU A 351 -7.37 -4.43 -5.79
N THR A 352 -6.90 -3.35 -5.17
CA THR A 352 -5.83 -3.40 -4.16
C THR A 352 -6.27 -4.26 -2.97
N GLU A 353 -5.59 -5.38 -2.78
CA GLU A 353 -5.77 -6.22 -1.60
C GLU A 353 -5.03 -5.62 -0.40
N VAL A 354 -5.51 -5.94 0.80
CA VAL A 354 -4.80 -5.57 2.03
C VAL A 354 -3.51 -6.38 2.09
N TYR A 355 -2.36 -5.71 2.10
CA TYR A 355 -1.09 -6.39 2.26
C TYR A 355 -1.04 -7.00 3.67
N GLU A 356 -0.87 -8.32 3.80
CA GLU A 356 -0.86 -9.02 5.10
C GLU A 356 0.54 -9.22 5.69
N GLY A 357 1.60 -9.03 4.88
CA GLY A 357 3.00 -9.21 5.30
C GLY A 357 3.53 -10.63 5.13
N PRO A 358 4.87 -10.83 5.22
CA PRO A 358 5.52 -12.13 5.01
C PRO A 358 5.17 -13.19 6.07
N ALA A 359 4.60 -12.80 7.22
CA ALA A 359 4.11 -13.74 8.22
C ALA A 359 2.87 -14.53 7.77
N ALA A 360 2.15 -14.07 6.74
CA ALA A 360 1.01 -14.79 6.16
C ALA A 360 1.42 -15.83 5.09
N ALA A 361 2.54 -15.61 4.39
CA ALA A 361 2.97 -16.46 3.28
C ALA A 361 3.41 -17.89 3.71
N SER A 362 3.72 -18.11 5.00
CA SER A 362 4.00 -19.44 5.57
C SER A 362 2.73 -20.23 5.94
N HIS A 363 1.55 -19.66 5.76
CA HIS A 363 0.27 -20.24 6.18
C HIS A 363 -0.66 -20.59 5.01
N ASN A 364 -0.14 -21.28 3.99
CA ASN A 364 -0.99 -21.98 3.01
C ASN A 364 -1.51 -23.35 3.51
N VAL A 365 -1.70 -23.47 4.82
CA VAL A 365 -2.50 -24.51 5.45
C VAL A 365 -3.38 -23.82 6.51
N ASN A 366 -4.66 -23.67 6.18
CA ASN A 366 -5.77 -23.26 7.07
C ASN A 366 -5.73 -21.85 7.70
N ALA A 367 -5.42 -20.81 6.91
CA ALA A 367 -5.53 -19.41 7.31
C ALA A 367 -6.95 -18.80 7.16
N ARG A 368 -8.01 -19.56 7.48
CA ARG A 368 -9.37 -18.98 7.69
C ARG A 368 -9.72 -18.75 9.16
N GLU A 369 -8.82 -19.09 10.10
CA GLU A 369 -9.10 -19.02 11.54
C GLU A 369 -8.23 -18.04 12.35
N VAL A 370 -7.32 -17.26 11.73
CA VAL A 370 -6.36 -16.42 12.50
C VAL A 370 -6.52 -14.91 12.30
N ALA A 371 -7.33 -14.44 11.34
CA ALA A 371 -7.62 -13.01 11.11
C ALA A 371 -8.63 -12.37 12.11
N ALA A 372 -8.80 -12.95 13.30
CA ALA A 372 -9.79 -12.51 14.30
C ALA A 372 -9.19 -12.09 15.66
N THR A 373 -7.91 -11.73 15.74
CA THR A 373 -7.26 -11.43 17.03
C THR A 373 -7.27 -9.93 17.40
N SER A 374 -8.44 -9.29 17.33
CA SER A 374 -8.77 -8.09 18.12
C SER A 374 -10.29 -7.98 18.41
N GLU A 375 -11.07 -9.01 18.08
CA GLU A 375 -12.50 -9.02 18.34
C GLU A 375 -12.81 -9.67 19.68
N ARG A 376 -13.87 -9.18 20.32
CA ARG A 376 -14.44 -9.78 21.52
C ARG A 376 -14.93 -11.18 21.13
N ARG A 377 -14.19 -12.22 21.50
CA ARG A 377 -14.55 -13.62 21.21
C ARG A 377 -15.48 -14.15 22.29
N ARG A 378 -16.62 -14.74 21.90
CA ARG A 378 -17.41 -15.61 22.79
C ARG A 378 -16.67 -16.94 22.94
N GLY A 379 -16.32 -17.31 24.16
CA GLY A 379 -15.63 -18.56 24.49
C GLY A 379 -16.48 -19.77 24.17
N SER A 380 -15.87 -20.74 23.50
CA SER A 380 -16.53 -21.97 23.06
C SER A 380 -16.59 -23.07 24.14
N GLY A 381 -15.86 -22.88 25.24
CA GLY A 381 -15.64 -23.90 26.27
C GLY A 381 -14.61 -24.96 25.87
N ARG A 382 -13.68 -24.65 24.95
CA ARG A 382 -12.54 -25.53 24.60
C ARG A 382 -11.47 -25.54 25.70
N ALA A 383 -11.38 -24.48 26.49
CA ALA A 383 -10.47 -24.36 27.61
C ALA A 383 -11.20 -23.82 28.85
N PHE A 384 -10.79 -24.29 30.03
CA PHE A 384 -11.30 -23.82 31.31
C PHE A 384 -10.14 -23.60 32.27
N PRO A 385 -10.21 -22.60 33.17
CA PRO A 385 -9.23 -22.44 34.22
C PRO A 385 -9.19 -23.65 35.16
N SER A 386 -8.03 -23.92 35.74
CA SER A 386 -7.87 -24.88 36.84
C SER A 386 -7.94 -24.19 38.20
N LYS A 387 -8.23 -24.97 39.25
CA LYS A 387 -8.18 -24.46 40.63
C LYS A 387 -6.75 -24.58 41.15
N PHE A 388 -6.19 -23.48 41.63
CA PHE A 388 -4.90 -23.48 42.32
C PHE A 388 -5.07 -24.03 43.74
N CYS A 389 -4.28 -25.05 44.09
CA CYS A 389 -4.31 -25.67 45.42
C CYS A 389 -3.06 -25.25 46.20
N ALA A 390 -3.25 -24.37 47.19
CA ALA A 390 -2.18 -24.00 48.11
C ALA A 390 -1.79 -25.17 49.04
N PRO A 391 -0.52 -25.26 49.51
CA PRO A 391 -0.05 -26.38 50.35
C PRO A 391 -0.83 -26.55 51.66
N THR A 392 -1.32 -25.46 52.25
CA THR A 392 -2.19 -25.47 53.44
C THR A 392 -3.28 -24.41 53.32
N THR A 393 -4.40 -24.60 54.01
CA THR A 393 -5.56 -23.69 53.99
C THR A 393 -5.27 -22.28 54.50
N ASN A 394 -4.22 -22.08 55.29
CA ASN A 394 -3.78 -20.79 55.83
C ASN A 394 -2.57 -20.18 55.11
N THR A 395 -2.19 -20.69 53.94
CA THR A 395 -1.06 -20.13 53.19
C THR A 395 -1.41 -18.73 52.67
N ARG A 396 -0.73 -17.69 53.18
CA ARG A 396 -0.87 -16.33 52.65
C ARG A 396 -0.28 -16.23 51.23
N PRO A 397 -0.98 -15.61 50.27
CA PRO A 397 -0.46 -15.42 48.91
C PRO A 397 0.91 -14.75 48.84
N ASP A 398 1.17 -13.72 49.66
CA ASP A 398 2.47 -13.02 49.70
C ASP A 398 3.64 -13.93 50.13
N ASN A 399 3.34 -14.97 50.91
CA ASN A 399 4.34 -15.97 51.31
C ASN A 399 4.63 -16.98 50.20
N LEU A 400 3.68 -17.26 49.31
CA LEU A 400 3.90 -18.22 48.22
C LEU A 400 4.39 -17.53 46.94
N PHE A 401 4.00 -16.28 46.75
CA PHE A 401 4.33 -15.43 45.61
C PHE A 401 4.97 -14.10 46.05
N PRO A 402 6.19 -14.12 46.60
CA PRO A 402 6.85 -12.89 47.01
C PRO A 402 7.13 -11.97 45.82
N PRO A 403 7.21 -10.65 46.06
CA PRO A 403 7.67 -9.68 45.06
C PRO A 403 9.05 -10.07 44.53
N SER A 404 9.13 -10.43 43.25
CA SER A 404 10.36 -10.87 42.60
C SER A 404 10.57 -10.11 41.30
N ARG A 405 11.83 -9.85 40.95
CA ARG A 405 12.22 -9.20 39.70
C ARG A 405 12.29 -10.21 38.56
N THR A 406 11.68 -9.91 37.42
CA THR A 406 11.75 -10.75 36.21
C THR A 406 12.25 -9.93 35.00
N GLY A 407 13.11 -10.54 34.17
CA GLY A 407 13.51 -10.03 32.83
C GLY A 407 14.41 -8.77 32.78
N GLN A 408 14.74 -8.34 31.55
CA GLN A 408 15.64 -7.21 31.21
C GLN A 408 15.09 -5.82 31.62
N GLY A 409 13.86 -5.72 32.15
CA GLY A 409 13.15 -4.45 32.40
C GLY A 409 12.96 -4.01 33.86
N GLN A 410 13.59 -4.65 34.85
CA GLN A 410 13.44 -4.30 36.29
C GLN A 410 11.99 -4.26 36.82
N ILE A 411 11.05 -5.04 36.26
CA ILE A 411 9.64 -5.07 36.70
C ILE A 411 9.46 -6.11 37.84
N TYR A 412 8.67 -5.76 38.86
CA TYR A 412 8.31 -6.68 39.93
C TYR A 412 6.97 -7.35 39.67
N HIS A 413 6.92 -8.66 39.87
CA HIS A 413 5.70 -9.47 39.87
C HIS A 413 5.58 -10.25 41.18
N PHE A 414 4.37 -10.69 41.53
CA PHE A 414 4.19 -11.72 42.53
C PHE A 414 4.55 -13.06 41.88
N VAL A 415 5.74 -13.61 42.16
CA VAL A 415 6.26 -14.81 41.49
C VAL A 415 6.35 -15.97 42.45
N HIS A 416 5.91 -17.14 42.02
CA HIS A 416 5.90 -18.33 42.87
C HIS A 416 7.32 -18.70 43.33
N ARG A 417 7.53 -18.88 44.64
CA ARG A 417 8.86 -19.15 45.24
C ARG A 417 9.63 -20.29 44.56
N ASN A 418 8.91 -21.35 44.21
CA ASN A 418 9.50 -22.56 43.61
C ASN A 418 9.31 -22.66 42.09
N ASN A 419 8.68 -21.67 41.45
CA ASN A 419 8.44 -21.68 40.01
C ASN A 419 8.47 -20.25 39.43
N GLN A 420 9.62 -19.87 38.88
CA GLN A 420 9.84 -18.54 38.30
C GLN A 420 9.00 -18.25 37.04
N LYS A 421 8.30 -19.26 36.51
CA LYS A 421 7.38 -19.14 35.36
C LYS A 421 5.91 -19.00 35.78
N LYS A 422 5.60 -18.88 37.08
CA LYS A 422 4.24 -18.74 37.60
C LYS A 422 4.04 -17.41 38.34
N ALA A 423 3.11 -16.60 37.87
CA ALA A 423 2.77 -15.30 38.45
C ALA A 423 1.43 -15.34 39.22
N LEU A 424 1.21 -14.34 40.09
CA LEU A 424 -0.04 -14.10 40.82
C LEU A 424 -0.57 -12.68 40.55
N ALA A 425 -1.89 -12.55 40.45
CA ALA A 425 -2.63 -11.30 40.45
C ALA A 425 -3.88 -11.41 41.33
N TYR A 426 -4.38 -10.28 41.83
CA TYR A 426 -5.60 -10.22 42.64
C TYR A 426 -6.74 -9.59 41.85
N ALA A 427 -7.97 -10.07 42.08
CA ALA A 427 -9.19 -9.55 41.47
C ALA A 427 -10.29 -9.41 42.52
N ASP A 428 -11.05 -8.32 42.45
CA ASP A 428 -12.18 -8.05 43.36
C ASP A 428 -13.27 -7.17 42.70
N GLY A 429 -14.51 -7.34 43.12
CA GLY A 429 -15.68 -6.60 42.64
C GLY A 429 -16.59 -6.10 43.77
N ALA A 430 -16.74 -4.78 43.87
CA ALA A 430 -17.62 -4.13 44.84
C ALA A 430 -18.94 -3.70 44.21
N CYS A 431 -20.04 -3.74 44.97
CA CYS A 431 -21.33 -3.17 44.59
C CYS A 431 -22.05 -2.55 45.79
N SER A 432 -22.34 -1.25 45.76
CA SER A 432 -23.26 -0.60 46.69
C SER A 432 -24.70 -0.88 46.28
N ASP A 433 -25.59 -0.97 47.26
CA ASP A 433 -27.03 -1.20 47.06
C ASP A 433 -27.35 -2.44 46.20
N ASN A 434 -26.51 -3.48 46.33
CA ASN A 434 -26.65 -4.73 45.59
C ASN A 434 -28.03 -5.36 45.82
N GLY A 435 -28.83 -5.47 44.76
CA GLY A 435 -30.20 -6.00 44.82
C GLY A 435 -31.29 -4.98 45.24
N GLN A 436 -30.94 -3.71 45.43
CA GLN A 436 -31.88 -2.60 45.71
C GLN A 436 -32.02 -1.66 44.50
N GLN A 437 -32.75 -0.55 44.64
CA GLN A 437 -32.90 0.46 43.58
C GLN A 437 -31.56 1.20 43.36
N ASN A 438 -31.10 1.29 42.11
CA ASN A 438 -29.87 1.97 41.66
C ASN A 438 -28.54 1.38 42.19
N PRO A 439 -28.25 0.08 41.97
CA PRO A 439 -26.98 -0.51 42.39
C PRO A 439 -25.80 0.13 41.64
N GLN A 440 -24.72 0.45 42.35
CA GLN A 440 -23.48 0.95 41.75
C GLN A 440 -22.36 -0.05 41.99
N ALA A 441 -21.76 -0.57 40.92
CA ALA A 441 -20.68 -1.54 41.02
C ALA A 441 -19.38 -1.04 40.37
N ALA A 442 -18.26 -1.57 40.85
CA ALA A 442 -16.92 -1.33 40.34
C ALA A 442 -16.06 -2.58 40.52
N TRP A 443 -15.04 -2.72 39.69
CA TRP A 443 -14.13 -3.86 39.68
C TRP A 443 -12.68 -3.36 39.79
N ALA A 444 -11.80 -4.18 40.36
CA ALA A 444 -10.39 -3.88 40.53
C ALA A 444 -9.51 -5.12 40.33
N ALA A 445 -8.35 -4.92 39.71
CA ALA A 445 -7.33 -5.94 39.51
C ALA A 445 -5.96 -5.41 39.94
N VAL A 446 -5.29 -6.10 40.86
CA VAL A 446 -3.93 -5.77 41.32
C VAL A 446 -2.96 -6.72 40.64
N LEU A 447 -2.09 -6.16 39.77
CA LEU A 447 -1.25 -6.95 38.87
C LEU A 447 0.20 -7.06 39.35
N ARG A 448 0.67 -6.08 40.14
CA ARG A 448 2.06 -6.03 40.61
C ARG A 448 2.16 -5.52 42.06
N PRO A 449 3.17 -5.99 42.82
CA PRO A 449 3.41 -5.58 44.20
C PRO A 449 3.89 -4.12 44.31
N SER A 450 3.64 -3.53 45.48
CA SER A 450 4.28 -2.29 45.93
C SER A 450 5.67 -2.64 46.49
N VAL A 451 6.76 -2.08 45.97
CA VAL A 451 8.13 -2.34 46.47
C VAL A 451 8.87 -1.03 46.75
N GLY A 452 9.26 -0.80 48.01
CA GLY A 452 9.97 0.39 48.48
C GLY A 452 9.06 1.58 48.84
N ASP A 453 9.65 2.63 49.42
CA ASP A 453 8.92 3.77 50.01
C ASP A 453 8.25 4.72 49.00
N ASN A 454 8.41 4.51 47.69
CA ASN A 454 7.96 5.47 46.65
C ASN A 454 7.27 4.86 45.42
N ILE A 455 6.78 3.62 45.45
CA ILE A 455 6.10 3.01 44.29
C ILE A 455 4.72 2.48 44.73
N ARG A 456 3.65 3.12 44.26
CA ARG A 456 2.25 2.68 44.47
C ARG A 456 2.01 1.32 43.79
N PRO A 457 1.16 0.43 44.36
CA PRO A 457 0.79 -0.84 43.72
C PRO A 457 0.23 -0.59 42.32
N CYS A 458 0.60 -1.43 41.34
CA CYS A 458 0.03 -1.37 40.00
C CYS A 458 -1.31 -2.09 40.01
N PHE A 459 -2.39 -1.31 40.15
CA PHE A 459 -3.76 -1.78 40.01
C PHE A 459 -4.44 -1.12 38.81
N VAL A 460 -5.48 -1.78 38.31
CA VAL A 460 -6.42 -1.23 37.33
C VAL A 460 -7.82 -1.41 37.88
N SER A 461 -8.65 -0.37 37.81
CA SER A 461 -10.02 -0.41 38.31
C SER A 461 -10.94 0.44 37.43
N GLY A 462 -12.23 0.15 37.50
CA GLY A 462 -13.26 0.87 36.74
C GLY A 462 -14.65 0.67 37.30
N ARG A 463 -15.57 1.59 37.00
CA ARG A 463 -17.00 1.37 37.23
C ARG A 463 -17.48 0.24 36.32
N LEU A 464 -18.41 -0.58 36.82
CA LEU A 464 -19.01 -1.64 36.02
C LEU A 464 -19.89 -1.03 34.93
N GLU A 465 -19.75 -1.55 33.73
CA GLU A 465 -20.36 -0.98 32.52
C GLU A 465 -21.88 -1.24 32.45
N LEU A 466 -22.62 -0.31 31.83
CA LEU A 466 -24.09 -0.41 31.73
C LEU A 466 -24.53 -1.48 30.71
N LYS A 467 -23.75 -1.63 29.64
CA LYS A 467 -23.91 -2.66 28.62
C LYS A 467 -22.76 -3.65 28.67
N GLY A 468 -23.06 -4.93 28.48
CA GLY A 468 -22.08 -6.00 28.40
C GLY A 468 -21.19 -5.91 27.16
N PRO A 469 -20.14 -6.74 27.08
CA PRO A 469 -19.17 -6.73 25.97
C PRO A 469 -19.77 -6.96 24.59
N PHE A 470 -20.96 -7.56 24.51
CA PHE A 470 -21.66 -7.84 23.26
C PHE A 470 -22.92 -7.00 23.06
N GLY A 471 -23.07 -5.90 23.83
CA GLY A 471 -24.20 -4.98 23.72
C GLY A 471 -25.42 -5.34 24.58
N ASP A 472 -25.37 -6.46 25.30
CA ASP A 472 -26.45 -6.94 26.19
C ASP A 472 -26.67 -5.97 27.37
N GLU A 473 -27.91 -5.55 27.63
CA GLU A 473 -28.23 -4.78 28.83
C GLU A 473 -28.05 -5.63 30.09
N SER A 474 -27.46 -5.05 31.14
CA SER A 474 -27.15 -5.79 32.35
C SER A 474 -27.32 -4.95 33.61
N VAL A 475 -27.73 -5.59 34.70
CA VAL A 475 -27.84 -4.93 36.00
C VAL A 475 -26.52 -5.03 36.74
N ALA A 476 -26.08 -3.92 37.34
CA ALA A 476 -24.90 -3.90 38.18
C ALA A 476 -25.10 -4.81 39.41
N THR A 477 -24.20 -5.78 39.58
CA THR A 477 -24.19 -6.71 40.72
C THR A 477 -22.75 -7.00 41.14
N SER A 478 -22.53 -7.35 42.40
CA SER A 478 -21.20 -7.73 42.89
C SER A 478 -20.60 -8.90 42.08
N ASN A 479 -21.38 -9.97 41.84
CA ASN A 479 -20.92 -11.12 41.03
C ASN A 479 -20.47 -10.74 39.61
N ARG A 480 -21.11 -9.73 39.00
CA ARG A 480 -20.76 -9.25 37.67
C ARG A 480 -19.44 -8.46 37.70
N ALA A 481 -19.24 -7.65 38.74
CA ALA A 481 -17.98 -6.93 38.97
C ALA A 481 -16.80 -7.88 39.23
N GLU A 482 -17.01 -8.95 40.01
CA GLU A 482 -15.98 -9.98 40.25
C GLU A 482 -15.48 -10.63 38.95
N LEU A 483 -16.41 -11.02 38.08
CA LEU A 483 -16.07 -11.64 36.79
C LEU A 483 -15.35 -10.65 35.86
N ARG A 484 -15.76 -9.38 35.90
CA ARG A 484 -15.13 -8.30 35.14
C ARG A 484 -13.69 -8.01 35.59
N ALA A 485 -13.42 -8.11 36.89
CA ALA A 485 -12.08 -7.99 37.47
C ALA A 485 -11.14 -9.10 36.98
N ALA A 486 -11.61 -10.35 36.91
CA ALA A 486 -10.83 -11.47 36.38
C ALA A 486 -10.47 -11.29 34.89
N ILE A 487 -11.42 -10.79 34.09
CA ILE A 487 -11.19 -10.44 32.68
C ILE A 487 -10.13 -9.34 32.57
N ALA A 488 -10.15 -8.35 33.48
CA ALA A 488 -9.14 -7.29 33.52
C ALA A 488 -7.74 -7.84 33.76
N VAL A 489 -7.58 -8.85 34.62
CA VAL A 489 -6.28 -9.51 34.85
C VAL A 489 -5.71 -10.15 33.58
N LEU A 490 -6.55 -10.84 32.80
CA LEU A 490 -6.12 -11.52 31.57
C LEU A 490 -5.84 -10.53 30.43
N ARG A 491 -6.58 -9.42 30.36
CA ARG A 491 -6.47 -8.46 29.25
C ARG A 491 -5.45 -7.34 29.47
N ARG A 492 -5.13 -7.01 30.73
CA ARG A 492 -4.28 -5.84 31.03
C ARG A 492 -2.78 -6.13 30.95
N ASN A 493 -2.35 -7.38 31.06
CA ASN A 493 -0.94 -7.74 31.08
C ASN A 493 -0.63 -8.90 30.12
N ASP A 494 0.46 -8.81 29.36
CA ASP A 494 0.95 -9.93 28.56
C ASP A 494 1.88 -10.81 29.41
N TRP A 495 1.26 -11.77 30.10
CA TRP A 495 1.97 -12.67 31.00
C TRP A 495 3.03 -13.53 30.28
N ARG A 496 2.87 -13.81 28.98
CA ARG A 496 3.85 -14.57 28.20
C ARG A 496 5.05 -13.71 27.85
N ALA A 497 4.84 -12.46 27.43
CA ALA A 497 5.91 -11.49 27.20
C ALA A 497 6.72 -11.20 28.48
N ASP A 498 6.06 -11.17 29.64
CA ASP A 498 6.70 -11.05 30.95
C ASP A 498 7.44 -12.34 31.39
N GLY A 499 7.40 -13.38 30.55
CA GLY A 499 8.18 -14.61 30.70
C GLY A 499 7.50 -15.71 31.50
N PHE A 500 6.22 -15.58 31.86
CA PHE A 500 5.45 -16.59 32.59
C PHE A 500 4.83 -17.62 31.64
N THR A 501 4.54 -18.80 32.16
CA THR A 501 3.75 -19.85 31.48
C THR A 501 2.47 -20.18 32.24
N SER A 502 2.27 -19.56 33.41
CA SER A 502 1.06 -19.72 34.23
C SER A 502 0.78 -18.44 35.02
N VAL A 503 -0.50 -18.06 35.11
CA VAL A 503 -0.99 -16.96 35.94
C VAL A 503 -2.06 -17.46 36.90
N VAL A 504 -1.91 -17.14 38.18
CA VAL A 504 -2.87 -17.43 39.25
C VAL A 504 -3.66 -16.15 39.55
N ILE A 505 -4.98 -16.20 39.47
CA ILE A 505 -5.87 -15.10 39.88
C ILE A 505 -6.44 -15.42 41.26
N ALA A 506 -6.06 -14.65 42.28
CA ALA A 506 -6.60 -14.74 43.61
C ALA A 506 -7.83 -13.83 43.78
N THR A 507 -8.89 -14.38 44.36
CA THR A 507 -10.17 -13.70 44.62
C THR A 507 -10.86 -14.36 45.81
N ASP A 508 -11.71 -13.64 46.53
CA ASP A 508 -12.59 -14.20 47.57
C ASP A 508 -13.96 -14.66 47.01
N SER A 509 -14.21 -14.40 45.72
CA SER A 509 -15.46 -14.75 45.05
C SER A 509 -15.58 -16.25 44.75
N SER A 510 -16.43 -16.92 45.55
CA SER A 510 -16.82 -18.31 45.26
C SER A 510 -17.56 -18.43 43.93
N TYR A 511 -18.32 -17.40 43.55
CA TYR A 511 -19.03 -17.36 42.27
C TYR A 511 -18.06 -17.45 41.08
N LEU A 512 -16.94 -16.73 41.14
CA LEU A 512 -15.92 -16.76 40.10
C LEU A 512 -15.15 -18.09 40.11
N VAL A 513 -14.65 -18.52 41.28
CA VAL A 513 -13.79 -19.72 41.37
C VAL A 513 -14.57 -20.99 41.06
N ASP A 514 -15.68 -21.23 41.74
CA ASP A 514 -16.47 -22.45 41.56
C ASP A 514 -17.23 -22.42 40.22
N GLY A 515 -17.60 -21.21 39.76
CA GLY A 515 -18.15 -20.99 38.42
C GLY A 515 -17.19 -21.39 37.31
N ALA A 516 -15.99 -20.82 37.28
CA ALA A 516 -15.02 -21.06 36.21
C ALA A 516 -14.44 -22.48 36.23
N THR A 517 -14.22 -23.05 37.42
CA THR A 517 -13.55 -24.37 37.55
C THR A 517 -14.53 -25.55 37.59
N GLY A 518 -15.84 -25.28 37.73
CA GLY A 518 -16.89 -26.30 37.84
C GLY A 518 -18.12 -26.02 36.98
N TRP A 519 -18.90 -24.99 37.34
CA TRP A 519 -20.24 -24.78 36.76
C TRP A 519 -20.24 -24.43 35.27
N ALA A 520 -19.27 -23.63 34.82
CA ALA A 520 -19.15 -23.17 33.43
C ALA A 520 -19.09 -24.32 32.43
N ARG A 521 -18.45 -25.45 32.77
CA ARG A 521 -18.44 -26.65 31.92
C ARG A 521 -19.84 -27.19 31.66
N ASN A 522 -20.67 -27.23 32.71
CA ASN A 522 -22.04 -27.70 32.62
C ASN A 522 -22.94 -26.68 31.91
N TRP A 523 -22.72 -25.38 32.15
CA TRP A 523 -23.47 -24.32 31.45
C TRP A 523 -23.21 -24.35 29.95
N VAL A 524 -21.95 -24.41 29.52
CA VAL A 524 -21.61 -24.52 28.09
C VAL A 524 -22.24 -25.78 27.47
N ARG A 525 -22.12 -26.93 28.15
CA ARG A 525 -22.71 -28.20 27.66
C ARG A 525 -24.23 -28.15 27.53
N ASN A 526 -24.90 -27.43 28.42
CA ASN A 526 -26.37 -27.32 28.44
C ASN A 526 -26.89 -26.07 27.70
N GLY A 527 -26.07 -25.44 26.85
CA GLY A 527 -26.47 -24.28 26.06
C GLY A 527 -26.80 -23.04 26.90
N TRP A 528 -26.01 -22.77 27.94
CA TRP A 528 -26.14 -21.65 28.88
C TRP A 528 -27.45 -21.63 29.69
N LYS A 529 -27.94 -22.83 30.06
CA LYS A 529 -29.10 -23.01 30.95
C LYS A 529 -28.70 -23.55 32.32
N THR A 530 -29.39 -23.08 33.36
CA THR A 530 -29.27 -23.60 34.74
C THR A 530 -29.96 -24.96 34.86
N GLN A 531 -29.74 -25.68 35.96
CA GLN A 531 -30.43 -26.96 36.23
C GLN A 531 -31.95 -26.82 36.33
N THR A 532 -32.44 -25.62 36.66
CA THR A 532 -33.87 -25.29 36.71
C THR A 532 -34.43 -24.80 35.37
N GLY A 533 -33.64 -24.82 34.29
CA GLY A 533 -34.06 -24.46 32.93
C GLY A 533 -34.02 -22.96 32.60
N GLY A 534 -33.69 -22.10 33.56
CA GLY A 534 -33.52 -20.66 33.34
C GLY A 534 -32.18 -20.31 32.67
N SER A 535 -32.08 -19.11 32.09
CA SER A 535 -30.80 -18.62 31.52
C SER A 535 -29.77 -18.35 32.61
N VAL A 536 -28.50 -18.66 32.33
CA VAL A 536 -27.38 -18.38 33.23
C VAL A 536 -27.17 -16.87 33.36
N LYS A 537 -27.08 -16.37 34.59
CA LYS A 537 -26.81 -14.94 34.86
C LYS A 537 -25.37 -14.59 34.44
N ASN A 538 -25.19 -13.37 33.93
CA ASN A 538 -23.89 -12.85 33.47
C ASN A 538 -23.24 -13.70 32.35
N GLN A 539 -24.04 -14.37 31.52
CA GLN A 539 -23.58 -15.22 30.43
C GLN A 539 -22.60 -14.50 29.50
N ASP A 540 -22.89 -13.25 29.15
CA ASP A 540 -22.07 -12.40 28.28
C ASP A 540 -20.62 -12.25 28.78
N LEU A 541 -20.42 -11.96 30.07
CA LEU A 541 -19.08 -11.88 30.65
C LEU A 541 -18.43 -13.25 30.82
N TRP A 542 -19.21 -14.30 31.08
CA TRP A 542 -18.68 -15.65 31.15
C TRP A 542 -18.15 -16.13 29.80
N GLU A 543 -18.89 -15.87 28.73
CA GLU A 543 -18.45 -16.14 27.36
C GLU A 543 -17.18 -15.36 27.04
N LEU A 544 -17.10 -14.08 27.41
CA LEU A 544 -15.88 -13.30 27.20
C LEU A 544 -14.68 -13.85 27.98
N PHE A 545 -14.88 -14.17 29.27
CA PHE A 545 -13.84 -14.72 30.12
C PHE A 545 -13.31 -16.06 29.60
N LEU A 546 -14.19 -16.97 29.17
CA LEU A 546 -13.78 -18.22 28.56
C LEU A 546 -13.05 -18.01 27.22
N GLY A 547 -13.46 -17.01 26.44
CA GLY A 547 -12.75 -16.62 25.20
C GLY A 547 -11.31 -16.16 25.47
N ASP A 548 -11.11 -15.39 26.54
CA ASP A 548 -9.77 -14.97 26.97
C ASP A 548 -8.94 -16.15 27.50
N VAL A 549 -9.54 -17.08 28.25
CA VAL A 549 -8.86 -18.28 28.74
C VAL A 549 -8.44 -19.21 27.59
N GLU A 550 -9.29 -19.37 26.57
CA GLU A 550 -8.94 -20.10 25.35
C GLU A 550 -7.74 -19.49 24.65
N LYS A 551 -7.73 -18.15 24.51
CA LYS A 551 -6.60 -17.42 23.94
C LYS A 551 -5.32 -17.56 24.76
N CYS A 552 -5.41 -17.49 26.09
CA CYS A 552 -4.28 -17.76 26.97
C CYS A 552 -3.72 -19.17 26.74
N ARG A 553 -4.58 -20.18 26.64
CA ARG A 553 -4.14 -21.57 26.38
C ARG A 553 -3.51 -21.74 25.00
N GLU A 554 -4.07 -21.12 23.97
CA GLU A 554 -3.53 -21.11 22.60
C GLU A 554 -2.12 -20.49 22.55
N THR A 555 -1.84 -19.51 23.41
CA THR A 555 -0.52 -18.85 23.55
C THR A 555 0.41 -19.53 24.57
N GLY A 556 0.01 -20.66 25.14
CA GLY A 556 0.80 -21.44 26.11
C GLY A 556 0.85 -20.83 27.51
N LEU A 557 -0.19 -20.08 27.92
CA LEU A 557 -0.40 -19.57 29.28
C LEU A 557 -1.52 -20.34 29.98
N ASP A 558 -1.20 -21.01 31.08
CA ASP A 558 -2.20 -21.65 31.93
C ASP A 558 -2.82 -20.64 32.91
N VAL A 559 -4.15 -20.58 32.95
CA VAL A 559 -4.90 -19.72 33.89
C VAL A 559 -5.41 -20.56 35.06
N GLU A 560 -5.02 -20.19 36.27
CA GLU A 560 -5.46 -20.83 37.50
C GLU A 560 -6.22 -19.84 38.40
N LEU A 561 -7.22 -20.31 39.13
CA LEU A 561 -7.97 -19.50 40.10
C LEU A 561 -7.71 -19.98 41.53
N TRP A 562 -7.44 -19.04 42.43
CA TRP A 562 -7.22 -19.30 43.85
C TRP A 562 -8.28 -18.60 44.70
N LYS A 563 -9.12 -19.39 45.38
CA LYS A 563 -10.04 -18.88 46.40
C LYS A 563 -9.27 -18.53 47.68
N ILE A 564 -9.26 -17.26 48.05
CA ILE A 564 -8.61 -16.74 49.26
C ILE A 564 -9.64 -16.15 50.25
N PRO A 565 -9.35 -16.13 51.57
CA PRO A 565 -10.17 -15.38 52.53
C PRO A 565 -10.16 -13.88 52.22
N ARG A 566 -11.26 -13.18 52.51
CA ARG A 566 -11.42 -11.74 52.25
C ARG A 566 -10.34 -10.88 52.90
N GLU A 567 -9.91 -11.22 54.12
CA GLU A 567 -8.78 -10.59 54.82
C GLU A 567 -7.42 -10.70 54.09
N MET A 568 -7.34 -11.50 53.02
CA MET A 568 -6.14 -11.61 52.18
C MET A 568 -6.29 -10.88 50.84
N ASN A 569 -7.45 -10.28 50.54
CA ASN A 569 -7.75 -9.52 49.31
C ASN A 569 -7.95 -8.01 49.56
N GLU A 570 -7.43 -7.49 50.68
CA GLU A 570 -7.75 -6.13 51.18
C GLU A 570 -7.46 -5.02 50.17
N VAL A 571 -6.37 -5.14 49.40
CA VAL A 571 -5.97 -4.10 48.43
C VAL A 571 -6.97 -4.02 47.28
N ALA A 572 -7.39 -5.17 46.72
CA ALA A 572 -8.32 -5.18 45.61
C ALA A 572 -9.72 -4.74 46.06
N ASP A 573 -10.19 -5.18 47.24
CA ASP A 573 -11.46 -4.76 47.85
C ASP A 573 -11.49 -3.26 48.14
N ALA A 574 -10.42 -2.70 48.71
CA ALA A 574 -10.32 -1.27 48.97
C ALA A 574 -10.37 -0.45 47.68
N VAL A 575 -9.62 -0.87 46.65
CA VAL A 575 -9.60 -0.19 45.34
C VAL A 575 -10.97 -0.26 44.67
N ALA A 576 -11.65 -1.42 44.69
CA ALA A 576 -12.98 -1.57 44.09
C ALA A 576 -14.00 -0.65 44.78
N LYS A 577 -14.02 -0.60 46.13
CA LYS A 577 -14.90 0.30 46.90
C LYS A 577 -14.60 1.77 46.65
N GLU A 578 -13.33 2.15 46.62
CA GLU A 578 -12.93 3.53 46.35
C GLU A 578 -13.36 3.98 44.94
N THR A 579 -13.26 3.10 43.94
CA THR A 579 -13.70 3.38 42.57
C THR A 579 -15.21 3.62 42.46
N ILE A 580 -16.04 3.03 43.34
CA ILE A 580 -17.48 3.38 43.38
C ILE A 580 -17.66 4.86 43.70
N HIS A 581 -16.92 5.38 44.68
CA HIS A 581 -17.07 6.76 45.14
C HIS A 581 -16.35 7.80 44.27
N LYS A 582 -15.20 7.44 43.68
CA LYS A 582 -14.32 8.38 42.96
C LYS A 582 -14.27 8.19 41.44
N GLY A 583 -14.83 7.10 40.91
CA GLY A 583 -14.78 6.78 39.48
C GLY A 583 -15.70 7.65 38.63
N ALA A 584 -15.29 7.92 37.39
CA ALA A 584 -16.16 8.55 36.37
C ALA A 584 -17.42 7.70 36.13
N ALA A 585 -18.50 8.33 35.65
CA ALA A 585 -19.77 7.64 35.40
C ALA A 585 -19.58 6.37 34.51
N PRO A 586 -20.39 5.31 34.71
CA PRO A 586 -20.32 4.11 33.89
C PRO A 586 -20.39 4.42 32.39
N THR A 587 -19.38 4.00 31.63
CA THR A 587 -19.36 4.08 30.15
C THR A 587 -19.72 2.72 29.54
N ASP A 588 -19.82 2.67 28.21
CA ASP A 588 -19.98 1.40 27.47
C ASP A 588 -18.79 0.46 27.73
N PHE A 589 -18.97 -0.85 27.48
CA PHE A 589 -17.89 -1.84 27.64
C PHE A 589 -16.67 -1.46 26.78
N GLU A 590 -15.62 -0.98 27.42
CA GLU A 590 -14.35 -0.69 26.79
C GLU A 590 -13.40 -1.88 26.94
N ASN A 591 -12.73 -2.25 25.83
CA ASN A 591 -11.60 -3.16 25.95
C ASN A 591 -10.55 -2.45 26.80
N ILE A 592 -10.18 -3.04 27.95
CA ILE A 592 -9.05 -2.60 28.75
C ILE A 592 -7.81 -2.81 27.88
N ARG A 593 -7.50 -1.85 27.03
CA ARG A 593 -6.27 -1.85 26.24
C ARG A 593 -5.11 -1.75 27.23
N LEU A 594 -3.95 -2.24 26.83
CA LEU A 594 -2.66 -1.77 27.34
C LEU A 594 -2.57 -0.26 27.07
N GLY A 595 -3.24 0.52 27.92
CA GLY A 595 -3.12 1.96 27.97
C GLY A 595 -1.81 2.26 28.67
N SER A 596 -0.88 2.78 27.88
CA SER A 596 0.33 3.48 28.29
C SER A 596 0.18 4.11 29.68
N SER A 597 0.76 3.45 30.68
CA SER A 597 1.09 4.08 31.95
C SER A 597 2.60 4.06 32.04
N ALA A 598 3.14 5.27 32.20
CA ALA A 598 4.54 5.62 32.30
C ALA A 598 5.33 5.37 31.00
N ALA A 599 5.86 6.48 30.48
CA ALA A 599 7.11 6.51 29.77
C ALA A 599 7.99 5.34 30.21
N SER A 600 8.21 4.38 29.31
CA SER A 600 9.29 3.42 29.48
C SER A 600 10.53 4.26 29.77
N ALA A 601 11.12 4.02 30.93
CA ALA A 601 12.43 4.51 31.26
C ALA A 601 13.34 4.06 30.12
N ARG A 602 13.58 5.00 29.20
CA ARG A 602 14.49 4.89 28.08
C ARG A 602 15.83 4.45 28.66
N THR A 603 16.31 3.27 28.28
CA THR A 603 17.76 3.12 28.17
C THR A 603 18.19 4.04 27.02
N PRO A 604 19.14 4.96 27.25
CA PRO A 604 19.43 6.07 26.35
C PRO A 604 20.17 5.57 25.11
N GLY A 605 19.44 5.04 24.14
CA GLY A 605 19.75 5.24 22.73
C GLY A 605 19.12 6.56 22.31
N GLU A 606 19.86 7.43 21.62
CA GLU A 606 19.30 8.67 21.07
C GLU A 606 18.02 8.36 20.28
N PRO A 607 16.90 9.09 20.52
CA PRO A 607 15.75 8.97 19.63
C PRO A 607 16.21 9.25 18.20
N ARG A 608 15.77 8.42 17.27
CA ARG A 608 16.10 8.51 15.86
C ARG A 608 14.82 8.54 15.04
N VAL A 609 14.76 9.49 14.12
CA VAL A 609 13.69 9.58 13.12
C VAL A 609 14.28 9.16 11.79
N LEU A 610 13.69 8.15 11.15
CA LEU A 610 13.97 7.81 9.77
C LEU A 610 13.06 8.64 8.87
N CYS A 611 13.65 9.57 8.12
CA CYS A 611 12.95 10.37 7.13
C CYS A 611 13.05 9.70 5.75
N LEU A 612 11.91 9.34 5.17
CA LEU A 612 11.79 8.82 3.81
C LEU A 612 11.43 9.99 2.90
N CYS A 613 12.44 10.47 2.15
CA CYS A 613 12.29 11.56 1.20
C CYS A 613 12.76 11.09 -0.19
N LEU A 614 11.91 10.33 -0.88
CA LEU A 614 12.29 9.62 -2.10
C LEU A 614 12.18 10.48 -3.36
N GLU A 615 11.42 11.57 -3.28
CA GLU A 615 11.24 12.54 -4.36
C GLU A 615 11.29 13.97 -3.81
N TYR A 616 11.67 14.94 -4.64
CA TYR A 616 11.58 16.37 -4.32
C TYR A 616 12.33 16.82 -3.04
N GLU A 617 13.49 16.23 -2.74
CA GLU A 617 14.27 16.56 -1.54
C GLU A 617 14.62 18.06 -1.42
N SER A 618 14.95 18.72 -2.54
CA SER A 618 15.25 20.15 -2.55
C SER A 618 14.05 20.98 -2.05
N MET A 619 12.86 20.68 -2.55
CA MET A 619 11.62 21.35 -2.16
C MET A 619 11.29 21.09 -0.69
N PHE A 620 11.48 19.85 -0.21
CA PHE A 620 11.30 19.53 1.20
C PHE A 620 12.23 20.38 2.09
N ASN A 621 13.50 20.51 1.70
CA ASN A 621 14.46 21.32 2.44
C ASN A 621 14.11 22.81 2.45
N ASP A 622 13.62 23.35 1.34
CA ASP A 622 13.30 24.77 1.22
C ASP A 622 12.00 25.14 1.95
N ILE A 623 10.93 24.37 1.76
CA ILE A 623 9.61 24.66 2.35
C ILE A 623 9.57 24.32 3.83
N TYR A 624 10.15 23.17 4.22
CA TYR A 624 10.04 22.64 5.59
C TYR A 624 11.33 22.86 6.41
N ALA A 625 12.15 23.85 6.05
CA ALA A 625 13.39 24.18 6.74
C ALA A 625 13.21 24.38 8.26
N SER A 626 12.13 25.05 8.66
CA SER A 626 11.77 25.28 10.07
C SER A 626 11.51 23.96 10.80
N LEU A 627 10.60 23.13 10.28
CA LEU A 627 10.31 21.80 10.81
C LEU A 627 11.57 20.92 10.91
N ILE A 628 12.40 20.88 9.87
CA ILE A 628 13.67 20.13 9.86
C ILE A 628 14.59 20.60 10.98
N SER A 629 14.74 21.92 11.15
CA SER A 629 15.55 22.51 12.21
C SER A 629 15.03 22.11 13.60
N ARG A 630 13.71 22.15 13.80
CA ARG A 630 13.07 21.77 15.07
C ARG A 630 13.21 20.27 15.40
N ILE A 631 13.16 19.40 14.40
CA ILE A 631 13.39 17.96 14.55
C ILE A 631 14.86 17.72 14.90
N THR A 632 15.79 18.21 14.07
CA THR A 632 17.23 17.98 14.22
C THR A 632 17.81 18.59 15.51
N ALA A 633 17.20 19.64 16.05
CA ALA A 633 17.53 20.18 17.37
C ALA A 633 17.23 19.23 18.54
N LYS A 634 16.33 18.26 18.36
CA LYS A 634 15.87 17.35 19.43
C LYS A 634 16.31 15.91 19.27
N THR A 635 16.60 15.49 18.04
CA THR A 635 16.77 14.08 17.69
C THR A 635 17.62 13.96 16.42
N LYS A 636 18.35 12.85 16.28
CA LYS A 636 19.02 12.55 15.02
C LYS A 636 17.98 12.17 13.96
N MET A 637 18.10 12.74 12.76
CA MET A 637 17.24 12.42 11.61
C MET A 637 18.08 11.77 10.51
N ASP A 638 17.92 10.47 10.32
CA ASP A 638 18.52 9.72 9.21
C ASP A 638 17.62 9.88 7.98
N ARG A 639 18.19 10.06 6.78
CA ARG A 639 17.42 10.30 5.54
C ARG A 639 17.66 9.21 4.52
N ALA A 640 16.59 8.71 3.92
CA ALA A 640 16.64 7.85 2.74
C ALA A 640 16.10 8.62 1.52
N THR A 641 16.98 8.84 0.54
CA THR A 641 16.67 9.55 -0.71
C THR A 641 16.64 8.65 -1.95
N THR A 642 16.85 7.35 -1.74
CA THR A 642 16.79 6.34 -2.80
C THR A 642 16.03 5.13 -2.29
N GLN A 643 15.39 4.39 -3.21
CA GLN A 643 14.67 3.16 -2.89
C GLN A 643 15.56 2.17 -2.11
N LYS A 644 16.80 1.97 -2.56
CA LYS A 644 17.76 1.07 -1.91
C LYS A 644 18.08 1.50 -0.49
N ALA A 645 18.40 2.79 -0.29
CA ALA A 645 18.68 3.31 1.05
C ALA A 645 17.47 3.17 1.99
N ALA A 646 16.25 3.38 1.49
CA ALA A 646 15.03 3.21 2.27
C ALA A 646 14.85 1.75 2.71
N LEU A 647 14.99 0.79 1.78
CA LEU A 647 14.90 -0.64 2.10
C LEU A 647 16.00 -1.07 3.09
N ASP A 648 17.23 -0.64 2.89
CA ASP A 648 18.36 -0.95 3.78
C ASP A 648 18.14 -0.39 5.20
N MET A 649 17.57 0.82 5.33
CA MET A 649 17.29 1.44 6.63
C MET A 649 16.07 0.83 7.33
N LEU A 650 15.01 0.50 6.59
CA LEU A 650 13.80 -0.11 7.14
C LEU A 650 14.00 -1.57 7.58
N THR A 651 15.00 -2.26 7.03
CA THR A 651 15.32 -3.66 7.37
C THR A 651 16.36 -3.81 8.50
N GLN A 652 16.82 -2.70 9.09
CA GLN A 652 17.75 -2.74 10.22
C GLN A 652 17.12 -3.41 11.44
N ASN A 653 17.97 -4.01 12.27
CA ASN A 653 17.57 -4.61 13.55
C ASN A 653 18.26 -3.86 14.70
N PRO A 654 17.49 -3.20 15.60
CA PRO A 654 16.03 -3.09 15.62
C PRO A 654 15.48 -2.17 14.50
N PRO A 655 14.23 -2.37 14.06
CA PRO A 655 13.60 -1.50 13.05
C PRO A 655 13.41 -0.07 13.59
N PRO A 656 13.30 0.94 12.71
CA PRO A 656 13.14 2.32 13.11
C PRO A 656 11.85 2.53 13.90
N SER A 657 11.94 3.13 15.09
CA SER A 657 10.78 3.38 15.96
C SER A 657 9.87 4.49 15.45
N VAL A 658 10.42 5.45 14.69
CA VAL A 658 9.69 6.58 14.11
C VAL A 658 10.12 6.74 12.65
N ILE A 659 9.14 6.73 11.76
CA ILE A 659 9.30 6.90 10.32
C ILE A 659 8.51 8.15 9.91
N PHE A 660 9.19 9.09 9.28
CA PHE A 660 8.60 10.31 8.75
C PHE A 660 8.60 10.24 7.22
N VAL A 661 7.41 10.19 6.62
CA VAL A 661 7.22 10.15 5.17
C VAL A 661 6.89 11.55 4.68
N THR A 662 7.74 12.09 3.81
CA THR A 662 7.67 13.50 3.42
C THR A 662 7.11 13.75 2.02
N ASP A 663 7.06 12.73 1.16
CA ASP A 663 6.64 12.86 -0.23
C ASP A 663 5.93 11.59 -0.75
N ALA A 664 5.30 11.74 -1.91
CA ALA A 664 4.56 10.68 -2.58
C ALA A 664 5.47 9.59 -3.20
N GLY A 665 6.80 9.74 -3.20
CA GLY A 665 7.70 8.73 -3.73
C GLY A 665 7.51 7.38 -3.03
N VAL A 666 7.14 7.36 -1.74
CA VAL A 666 6.87 6.10 -1.03
C VAL A 666 5.73 5.29 -1.66
N VAL A 667 4.74 5.93 -2.27
CA VAL A 667 3.60 5.26 -2.92
C VAL A 667 3.84 4.91 -4.38
N ASN A 668 4.99 5.35 -4.93
CA ASN A 668 5.51 4.91 -6.22
C ASN A 668 6.40 3.67 -6.07
N PHE A 669 7.02 3.44 -4.90
CA PHE A 669 7.84 2.25 -4.63
C PHE A 669 7.13 1.28 -3.69
N MET A 670 6.33 0.36 -4.26
CA MET A 670 5.47 -0.52 -3.45
C MET A 670 6.21 -1.38 -2.44
N LYS A 671 7.40 -1.91 -2.79
CA LYS A 671 8.22 -2.68 -1.84
C LYS A 671 8.68 -1.85 -0.62
N VAL A 672 8.92 -0.56 -0.81
CA VAL A 672 9.25 0.35 0.31
C VAL A 672 8.01 0.54 1.16
N TRP A 673 6.86 0.78 0.55
CA TRP A 673 5.60 0.95 1.26
C TRP A 673 5.21 -0.28 2.07
N GLU A 674 5.29 -1.48 1.49
CA GLU A 674 5.05 -2.76 2.17
C GLU A 674 5.97 -2.92 3.39
N ARG A 675 7.24 -2.53 3.27
CA ARG A 675 8.17 -2.55 4.39
C ARG A 675 7.82 -1.52 5.46
N VAL A 676 7.35 -0.33 5.08
CA VAL A 676 6.82 0.66 6.03
C VAL A 676 5.60 0.11 6.77
N ILE A 677 4.71 -0.61 6.08
CA ILE A 677 3.55 -1.31 6.68
C ILE A 677 4.01 -2.37 7.68
N ASP A 678 5.04 -3.15 7.35
CA ASP A 678 5.62 -4.14 8.27
C ASP A 678 6.15 -3.47 9.56
N CYS A 679 6.91 -2.37 9.43
CA CYS A 679 7.39 -1.60 10.59
C CYS A 679 6.23 -1.00 11.41
N LEU A 680 5.25 -0.40 10.74
CA LEU A 680 4.06 0.16 11.36
C LEU A 680 3.32 -0.90 12.19
N ARG A 681 3.01 -2.05 11.59
CA ARG A 681 2.34 -3.14 12.30
C ARG A 681 3.21 -3.75 13.40
N GLY A 682 4.53 -3.70 13.24
CA GLY A 682 5.53 -4.10 14.23
C GLY A 682 5.67 -3.18 15.44
N GLY A 683 5.11 -1.96 15.41
CA GLY A 683 5.12 -1.03 16.54
C GLY A 683 5.69 0.36 16.25
N SER A 684 6.17 0.63 15.04
CA SER A 684 6.71 1.94 14.67
C SER A 684 5.60 2.99 14.54
N THR A 685 5.93 4.24 14.83
CA THR A 685 5.08 5.38 14.48
C THR A 685 5.44 5.86 13.08
N VAL A 686 4.47 5.90 12.17
CA VAL A 686 4.63 6.41 10.80
C VAL A 686 3.82 7.69 10.67
N VAL A 687 4.43 8.78 10.21
CA VAL A 687 3.74 10.06 9.97
C VAL A 687 3.91 10.47 8.52
N LEU A 688 2.81 10.59 7.78
CA LEU A 688 2.75 11.11 6.42
C LEU A 688 2.38 12.60 6.49
N ALA A 689 3.27 13.47 6.02
CA ALA A 689 3.05 14.90 6.01
C ALA A 689 3.89 15.57 4.91
N ALA A 690 3.98 16.89 4.97
CA ALA A 690 4.80 17.72 4.08
C ALA A 690 4.36 17.56 2.61
N SER A 691 5.29 17.34 1.70
CA SER A 691 5.02 17.22 0.26
C SER A 691 4.19 15.98 -0.12
N PHE A 692 3.94 15.03 0.79
CA PHE A 692 3.10 13.87 0.54
C PHE A 692 1.68 14.28 0.10
N SER A 693 1.05 15.19 0.84
CA SER A 693 -0.30 15.70 0.56
C SER A 693 -0.35 16.59 -0.69
N SER A 694 0.79 17.13 -1.12
CA SER A 694 0.90 18.01 -2.29
C SER A 694 0.90 17.26 -3.62
N PHE A 695 1.58 16.11 -3.70
CA PHE A 695 1.91 15.46 -4.97
C PHE A 695 1.31 14.07 -5.16
N VAL A 696 0.66 13.51 -4.14
CA VAL A 696 -0.13 12.29 -4.31
C VAL A 696 -1.37 12.59 -5.15
N ASN A 697 -1.77 11.71 -6.07
CA ASN A 697 -3.07 11.80 -6.78
C ASN A 697 -4.16 10.96 -6.06
N GLU A 698 -5.40 10.94 -6.58
CA GLU A 698 -6.51 10.19 -5.96
C GLU A 698 -6.26 8.67 -5.94
N GLY A 699 -5.83 8.10 -7.06
CA GLY A 699 -5.56 6.67 -7.17
C GLY A 699 -4.45 6.21 -6.23
N GLN A 700 -3.33 6.94 -6.23
CA GLN A 700 -2.20 6.71 -5.33
C GLN A 700 -2.60 6.82 -3.86
N PHE A 701 -3.38 7.85 -3.50
CA PHE A 701 -3.83 8.04 -2.13
C PHE A 701 -4.71 6.87 -1.68
N ASN A 702 -5.73 6.53 -2.47
CA ASN A 702 -6.67 5.47 -2.14
C ASN A 702 -5.98 4.10 -2.08
N ARG A 703 -5.07 3.80 -3.03
CA ARG A 703 -4.24 2.58 -3.05
C ARG A 703 -3.35 2.49 -1.81
N CYS A 704 -2.69 3.59 -1.45
CA CYS A 704 -1.78 3.68 -0.30
C CYS A 704 -2.45 3.24 1.00
N PHE A 705 -3.61 3.83 1.32
CA PHE A 705 -4.35 3.50 2.54
C PHE A 705 -5.16 2.19 2.42
N GLY A 706 -5.65 1.86 1.23
CA GLY A 706 -6.30 0.57 0.94
C GLY A 706 -5.37 -0.62 1.23
N LYS A 707 -4.10 -0.53 0.83
CA LYS A 707 -3.09 -1.58 1.08
C LYS A 707 -2.78 -1.77 2.57
N ILE A 708 -2.98 -0.74 3.41
CA ILE A 708 -2.92 -0.87 4.88
C ILE A 708 -4.16 -1.58 5.44
N GLY A 709 -5.31 -1.45 4.77
CA GLY A 709 -6.63 -1.87 5.24
C GLY A 709 -7.48 -0.73 5.81
N LEU A 710 -7.16 0.53 5.47
CA LEU A 710 -7.93 1.69 5.91
C LEU A 710 -8.88 2.17 4.81
N PRO A 711 -10.15 2.49 5.11
CA PRO A 711 -11.12 2.96 4.13
C PRO A 711 -10.92 4.44 3.75
N TRP A 712 -9.72 4.97 3.95
CA TRP A 712 -9.43 6.38 3.78
C TRP A 712 -9.39 6.73 2.30
N LYS A 713 -10.10 7.80 1.95
CA LYS A 713 -10.14 8.31 0.57
C LYS A 713 -9.68 9.76 0.51
N ARG A 714 -9.12 10.14 -0.64
CA ARG A 714 -8.76 11.54 -0.92
C ARG A 714 -10.01 12.42 -0.80
N GLY A 715 -9.92 13.49 -0.02
CA GLY A 715 -10.97 14.50 0.13
C GLY A 715 -10.70 15.75 -0.70
N GLY A 716 -11.33 16.86 -0.31
CA GLY A 716 -11.11 18.15 -0.96
C GLY A 716 -9.68 18.67 -0.82
N TYR A 717 -9.31 19.62 -1.68
CA TYR A 717 -8.04 20.34 -1.60
C TYR A 717 -8.32 21.84 -1.56
N HIS A 718 -8.28 22.42 -0.37
CA HIS A 718 -8.61 23.83 -0.17
C HIS A 718 -8.02 24.36 1.15
N ARG A 719 -8.11 25.69 1.33
CA ARG A 719 -7.73 26.34 2.59
C ARG A 719 -8.97 26.57 3.44
N THR A 720 -8.92 26.13 4.70
CA THR A 720 -9.95 26.45 5.69
C THR A 720 -9.34 26.59 7.09
N ASN A 721 -10.16 27.04 8.03
CA ASN A 721 -9.83 26.95 9.44
C ASN A 721 -10.12 25.54 9.94
N VAL A 722 -9.14 24.93 10.61
CA VAL A 722 -9.29 23.63 11.22
C VAL A 722 -9.29 23.75 12.73
N SER A 723 -10.10 22.95 13.40
CA SER A 723 -10.24 22.97 14.85
C SER A 723 -9.84 21.65 15.47
N LEU A 724 -9.15 21.73 16.61
CA LEU A 724 -8.69 20.58 17.38
C LEU A 724 -9.87 19.86 18.03
N ARG A 725 -9.99 18.55 17.78
CA ARG A 725 -10.95 17.68 18.49
C ARG A 725 -10.40 17.33 19.87
N SER A 726 -10.65 18.23 20.82
CA SER A 726 -10.12 18.18 22.19
C SER A 726 -10.47 16.92 23.00
N ARG A 727 -11.37 16.05 22.53
CA ARG A 727 -11.69 14.78 23.21
C ARG A 727 -10.76 13.63 22.83
N VAL A 728 -9.99 13.77 21.76
CA VAL A 728 -9.17 12.71 21.15
C VAL A 728 -7.68 12.83 21.52
N VAL A 729 -7.23 14.05 21.81
CA VAL A 729 -5.83 14.35 22.12
C VAL A 729 -5.61 14.38 23.63
N ASP A 730 -4.43 13.97 24.11
CA ASP A 730 -4.05 14.00 25.53
C ASP A 730 -3.98 15.43 26.09
N ASP A 731 -4.36 15.64 27.36
CA ASP A 731 -4.38 16.95 28.02
C ASP A 731 -3.03 17.68 28.02
N ARG A 732 -1.90 16.95 27.99
CA ARG A 732 -0.56 17.54 27.86
C ARG A 732 -0.37 18.19 26.49
N LEU A 733 -0.75 17.49 25.42
CA LEU A 733 -0.64 17.98 24.04
C LEU A 733 -1.63 19.10 23.74
N LYS A 734 -2.84 19.07 24.33
CA LYS A 734 -3.85 20.13 24.18
C LYS A 734 -3.33 21.53 24.53
N LYS A 735 -2.39 21.64 25.47
CA LYS A 735 -1.82 22.94 25.89
C LYS A 735 -0.81 23.49 24.89
N GLN A 736 -0.26 22.64 24.04
CA GLN A 736 0.83 22.98 23.12
C GLN A 736 0.36 23.07 21.67
N LEU A 737 -0.75 22.42 21.35
CA LEU A 737 -1.40 22.47 20.05
C LEU A 737 -2.38 23.64 19.97
N LEU A 738 -2.44 24.29 18.81
CA LEU A 738 -3.36 25.41 18.58
C LEU A 738 -4.81 24.92 18.55
N PRO A 739 -5.75 25.53 19.31
CA PRO A 739 -7.16 25.12 19.28
C PRO A 739 -7.79 25.23 17.90
N THR A 740 -7.40 26.23 17.12
CA THR A 740 -7.86 26.45 15.75
C THR A 740 -6.78 27.24 15.00
N TYR A 741 -6.53 26.89 13.73
CA TYR A 741 -5.64 27.63 12.84
C TYR A 741 -6.05 27.42 11.38
N SER A 742 -5.62 28.31 10.49
CA SER A 742 -5.86 28.17 9.04
C SER A 742 -4.76 27.34 8.41
N GLN A 743 -5.14 26.33 7.62
CA GLN A 743 -4.20 25.58 6.78
C GLN A 743 -4.73 25.39 5.37
N LYS A 744 -3.81 25.33 4.40
CA LYS A 744 -4.14 24.79 3.08
C LYS A 744 -3.81 23.30 3.12
N ALA A 745 -4.82 22.45 2.99
CA ALA A 745 -4.65 21.03 3.19
C ALA A 745 -5.34 20.18 2.11
N LEU A 746 -4.80 18.99 1.90
CA LEU A 746 -5.51 17.86 1.31
C LEU A 746 -6.26 17.12 2.42
N TYR A 747 -7.58 17.13 2.38
CA TYR A 747 -8.43 16.48 3.38
C TYR A 747 -8.58 14.99 3.09
N VAL A 748 -9.05 14.25 4.10
CA VAL A 748 -9.28 12.80 4.05
C VAL A 748 -10.71 12.48 4.45
N GLN A 749 -11.30 11.51 3.76
CA GLN A 749 -12.62 10.96 4.04
C GLN A 749 -12.49 9.55 4.61
N GLY A 750 -13.52 9.09 5.34
CA GLY A 750 -13.55 7.72 5.88
C GLY A 750 -12.71 7.50 7.15
N VAL A 751 -12.26 8.57 7.81
CA VAL A 751 -11.54 8.50 9.10
C VAL A 751 -12.55 8.31 10.24
N ALA A 752 -12.29 7.36 11.14
CA ALA A 752 -13.11 7.17 12.32
C ALA A 752 -13.03 8.41 13.24
N GLY A 753 -14.16 8.84 13.81
CA GLY A 753 -14.20 10.05 14.64
C GLY A 753 -13.27 10.03 15.86
N SER A 754 -12.89 8.84 16.35
CA SER A 754 -11.91 8.66 17.43
C SER A 754 -10.47 8.97 17.02
N ASP A 755 -10.20 9.06 15.72
CA ASP A 755 -8.85 9.17 15.17
C ASP A 755 -8.62 10.56 14.56
N VAL A 756 -9.64 11.42 14.55
CA VAL A 756 -9.60 12.79 14.01
C VAL A 756 -8.97 13.73 15.04
N TRP A 757 -7.84 14.33 14.69
CA TRP A 757 -7.20 15.38 15.50
C TRP A 757 -7.69 16.77 15.09
N TYR A 758 -7.69 17.06 13.79
CA TYR A 758 -8.17 18.34 13.25
C TYR A 758 -9.13 18.11 12.09
N ALA A 759 -10.24 18.85 12.12
CA ALA A 759 -11.24 18.86 11.06
C ALA A 759 -11.66 20.30 10.72
N GLY A 760 -12.08 20.51 9.46
CA GLY A 760 -12.67 21.76 8.99
C GLY A 760 -14.16 21.88 9.30
N GLU A 761 -14.79 22.96 8.81
CA GLU A 761 -16.21 23.29 9.04
C GLU A 761 -17.20 22.26 8.50
N LEU A 762 -16.80 21.46 7.50
CA LEU A 762 -17.61 20.40 6.88
C LEU A 762 -17.26 18.99 7.41
N ASP A 763 -16.67 18.89 8.61
CA ASP A 763 -16.13 17.65 9.20
C ASP A 763 -15.07 16.94 8.32
N GLU A 764 -14.57 17.60 7.27
CA GLU A 764 -13.45 17.11 6.46
C GLU A 764 -12.19 17.03 7.32
N VAL A 765 -11.52 15.87 7.31
CA VAL A 765 -10.42 15.57 8.22
C VAL A 765 -9.12 16.04 7.62
N ALA A 766 -8.45 16.97 8.30
CA ALA A 766 -7.16 17.50 7.86
C ALA A 766 -5.98 16.81 8.55
N VAL A 767 -6.21 16.34 9.79
CA VAL A 767 -5.21 15.62 10.58
C VAL A 767 -5.86 14.41 11.22
N ALA A 768 -5.27 13.23 10.98
CA ALA A 768 -5.71 11.96 11.53
C ALA A 768 -4.55 11.25 12.23
N PHE A 769 -4.84 10.55 13.32
CA PHE A 769 -3.88 9.69 14.03
C PHE A 769 -4.57 8.42 14.49
N THR A 770 -4.28 7.31 13.82
CA THR A 770 -4.96 6.03 14.03
C THR A 770 -3.98 4.92 14.40
N LYS A 771 -4.50 3.87 15.05
CA LYS A 771 -3.70 2.70 15.42
C LYS A 771 -3.76 1.66 14.31
N VAL A 772 -2.60 1.18 13.86
CA VAL A 772 -2.48 0.12 12.85
C VAL A 772 -1.54 -0.95 13.38
N GLY A 773 -2.06 -2.17 13.60
CA GLY A 773 -1.31 -3.23 14.28
C GLY A 773 -0.84 -2.77 15.68
N ASN A 774 0.47 -2.84 15.94
CA ASN A 774 1.06 -2.35 17.19
C ASN A 774 1.53 -0.90 17.14
N GLY A 775 1.59 -0.28 15.96
CA GLY A 775 2.09 1.09 15.76
C GLY A 775 0.99 2.13 15.59
N MET A 776 1.43 3.35 15.25
CA MET A 776 0.56 4.51 15.06
C MET A 776 0.80 5.14 13.70
N LEU A 777 -0.27 5.43 12.96
CA LEU A 777 -0.25 6.08 11.66
C LEU A 777 -0.81 7.49 11.79
N GLY A 778 0.01 8.49 11.47
CA GLY A 778 -0.37 9.88 11.37
C GLY A 778 -0.45 10.37 9.93
N TYR A 779 -1.47 11.17 9.66
CA TYR A 779 -1.61 11.92 8.41
C TYR A 779 -1.82 13.40 8.74
N VAL A 780 -1.03 14.26 8.10
CA VAL A 780 -1.17 15.72 8.16
C VAL A 780 -1.30 16.24 6.74
N GLY A 781 -2.48 16.77 6.40
CA GLY A 781 -2.81 17.17 5.03
C GLY A 781 -2.22 18.51 4.58
N ASP A 782 -1.58 19.26 5.47
CA ASP A 782 -0.96 20.56 5.16
C ASP A 782 0.08 20.45 4.03
N VAL A 783 0.01 21.37 3.07
CA VAL A 783 0.94 21.45 1.92
C VAL A 783 1.92 22.63 2.00
N ASN A 784 1.70 23.56 2.93
CA ASN A 784 2.45 24.80 3.07
C ASN A 784 3.39 24.83 4.30
N GLY A 785 3.21 23.92 5.25
CA GLY A 785 4.03 23.86 6.46
C GLY A 785 3.71 24.98 7.45
N GLU A 786 2.43 25.19 7.76
CA GLU A 786 2.03 26.19 8.74
C GLU A 786 2.48 25.82 10.16
N ASP A 787 2.78 26.84 10.99
CA ASP A 787 3.29 26.66 12.36
C ASP A 787 2.44 25.72 13.22
N GLY A 788 1.11 25.76 13.04
CA GLY A 788 0.17 24.87 13.71
C GLY A 788 0.38 23.40 13.32
N SER A 789 0.58 23.15 12.03
CA SER A 789 0.86 21.82 11.47
C SER A 789 2.23 21.31 11.88
N GLU A 790 3.26 22.18 11.95
CA GLU A 790 4.58 21.78 12.45
C GLU A 790 4.51 21.26 13.89
N ALA A 791 3.74 21.94 14.75
CA ALA A 791 3.54 21.49 16.13
C ALA A 791 2.83 20.13 16.18
N VAL A 792 1.86 19.89 15.30
CA VAL A 792 1.18 18.60 15.14
C VAL A 792 2.14 17.50 14.71
N VAL A 793 2.97 17.74 13.69
CA VAL A 793 3.97 16.76 13.23
C VAL A 793 4.94 16.43 14.37
N LEU A 794 5.48 17.44 15.06
CA LEU A 794 6.36 17.21 16.21
C LEU A 794 5.68 16.45 17.34
N ALA A 795 4.38 16.65 17.57
CA ALA A 795 3.61 15.89 18.55
C ALA A 795 3.51 14.41 18.15
N MET A 796 3.17 14.12 16.89
CA MET A 796 3.07 12.75 16.38
C MET A 796 4.42 12.03 16.38
N LEU A 797 5.51 12.73 16.10
CA LEU A 797 6.88 12.19 16.21
C LEU A 797 7.35 12.00 17.66
N GLY A 798 6.57 12.41 18.66
CA GLY A 798 6.94 12.32 20.08
C GLY A 798 8.01 13.32 20.52
N LEU A 799 8.17 14.41 19.77
CA LEU A 799 9.18 15.46 19.96
C LEU A 799 8.59 16.75 20.56
N LEU A 800 7.27 16.83 20.75
CA LEU A 800 6.61 17.92 21.47
C LEU A 800 6.59 17.59 22.98
N ASN A 801 7.29 18.40 23.77
CA ASN A 801 7.51 18.18 25.21
C ASN A 801 6.63 19.08 26.03
#